data_AF-A0A818HQ70-F1
#
_entry.id   AF-A0A818HQ70-F1
#
_cell.length_a   1.000
_cell.length_b   1.000
_cell.length_c   1.000
_cell.angle_alpha   90.00
_cell.angle_beta   90.00
_cell.angle_gamma   90.00
#
_symmetry.space_group_name_H-M   'P 1'
#
loop_
_entity.id
_entity.type
_entity.pdbx_description
1 polymer ?
#
loop_
_entity_poly.entity_id
_entity_poly.type
_entity_poly.pdbx_seq_one_letter_code
_entity_poly.pdbx_strand_id
1 'polypeptide(L)'
;MMMNLLVVCLAFLAGNFRFVACQQMNYSCAVKQSQVNTAEKLSQLRARMRSLSLYAYVIFFEDEHQSEYVQQYDTRQAWITGFLGSTGSAVVTLDQAALWIDNRYRTQAENELDCANWLLMRQDEPGVPTLGDWIASQLKATSSYNNVGVAAQFTSSDYWSSMEHVAALQSVPLVKVAELIDPIRIADRSMTSSNPVFVHNIMFAGISWEKKVEIIAELINTESTDGLLVTALDEIAWLFNVRGSDIPYSPFFKAYAFVHANQTTRLWMNESQLTSDARTQLRNVIIQPYEEFLTDLYKLANNSDMNRIWITPSVSQAISDSIPTNKRLIAGSPVARTKAVKNPTEQKGMRDCSVRDSIARVRHLAWLENEIKNNRQVNETQAAERLEYYQSLEAHFKEISFPTISAVGAHAATIHFEPDAETAAEITRDKVYLLDAGAQYLDGTTDVTRTHTFGTPTAEEKKAYTLVLQADAVFPVGTYGRQLDILARQSLYKNFMDYAHSTGHGIGHFLSIHEGPSFIGKGYSSLDIPLTDGMVFSDEPGFYLPNSFGIRLETEIIVKNYTLPNNYMNSTIQFLHFEPLTFVPFDRNLIICEMLTTAQLNWLNWYHRETDTQQQQQQQQQQQRIPVTIEFNESLFTEFVENTHLDDERHTLSLSSSSGQIASTNTNIEIRRRTEALIFILLSKLSYETTDKTLRRFLYNRRLVSLLLRYIYLCDEPNPRAIRIIYRLTKTLDCTEYLIDLGLPYLIELNFYSNIYIHDYNYTINNDDQYLLNILLNDNRAFFQRLSWTNEENRLKTIEYTLIKNIENHINTPYAINEIVRRLNDTNLDDKFYIMLTSVATLKEHHLISILFEQSLGYNYLSDQSNDERACFWAFRTLVRRCASATNRTYINEYLNELQKHFQTPAITQTTNIELNINNKQSITVNTHLLCLHSDFFNTLFNGAFSERNQTIIPIHLPETIPIESFIHLIYILRNNDEPIQLNRLIDLFHLCDKYLLDYLSYRLVHYVLEQFINGITADIVDIESKPKLISSLIRAFFSHLLTSNTNISSETFSKLLINYPDELRTLIISFLKHKCWFHDEYSPFLS
;
A
#
# COMPACT_ATOMS: atom_id res chain seq x y z
N MET A 1 65.42 -16.03 -17.83
CA MET A 1 65.14 -15.01 -16.79
C MET A 1 65.42 -13.58 -17.26
N MET A 2 66.60 -13.24 -17.81
CA MET A 2 66.88 -11.87 -18.29
C MET A 2 66.02 -11.40 -19.48
N MET A 3 65.50 -12.31 -20.32
CA MET A 3 64.61 -11.93 -21.44
C MET A 3 63.20 -11.53 -20.98
N ASN A 4 62.71 -12.09 -19.86
CA ASN A 4 61.39 -11.75 -19.32
C ASN A 4 61.44 -10.43 -18.52
N LEU A 5 62.59 -10.08 -17.94
CA LEU A 5 62.77 -8.79 -17.28
C LEU A 5 62.82 -7.63 -18.30
N LEU A 6 63.37 -7.86 -19.50
CA LEU A 6 63.45 -6.84 -20.55
C LEU A 6 62.07 -6.49 -21.13
N VAL A 7 61.16 -7.47 -21.23
CA VAL A 7 59.79 -7.28 -21.71
C VAL A 7 58.95 -6.48 -20.70
N VAL A 8 59.16 -6.71 -19.40
CA VAL A 8 58.47 -5.94 -18.33
C VAL A 8 58.99 -4.51 -18.25
N CYS A 9 60.29 -4.27 -18.45
CA CYS A 9 60.84 -2.91 -18.47
C CYS A 9 60.47 -2.11 -19.73
N LEU A 10 60.30 -2.76 -20.89
CA LEU A 10 59.83 -2.09 -22.11
C LEU A 10 58.33 -1.77 -22.07
N ALA A 11 57.53 -2.56 -21.36
CA ALA A 11 56.10 -2.30 -21.15
C ALA A 11 55.83 -1.09 -20.22
N PHE A 12 56.75 -0.76 -19.31
CA PHE A 12 56.61 0.42 -18.44
C PHE A 12 56.96 1.75 -19.13
N LEU A 13 57.65 1.72 -20.27
CA LEU A 13 58.08 2.92 -21.00
C LEU A 13 57.17 3.31 -22.17
N ALA A 14 56.26 2.43 -22.58
CA ALA A 14 55.27 2.71 -23.62
C ALA A 14 53.87 2.78 -23.01
N GLY A 15 53.49 3.98 -22.54
CA GLY A 15 52.13 4.25 -22.07
C GLY A 15 51.08 3.95 -23.14
N ASN A 16 49.95 3.42 -22.66
CA ASN A 16 48.72 3.04 -23.39
C ASN A 16 48.69 1.64 -24.03
N PHE A 17 48.37 0.61 -23.24
CA PHE A 17 47.51 -0.48 -23.68
C PHE A 17 46.69 -1.04 -22.51
N ARG A 18 45.35 -0.88 -22.59
CA ARG A 18 44.38 -1.62 -21.77
C ARG A 18 44.45 -3.09 -22.18
N PHE A 19 45.03 -3.96 -21.35
CA PHE A 19 44.89 -5.40 -21.51
C PHE A 19 43.52 -5.83 -20.98
N VAL A 20 42.54 -5.95 -21.87
CA VAL A 20 41.37 -6.81 -21.64
C VAL A 20 41.82 -8.21 -22.03
N ALA A 21 42.35 -8.96 -21.07
CA ALA A 21 42.49 -10.40 -21.22
C ALA A 21 41.10 -11.01 -21.09
N CYS A 22 40.41 -11.17 -22.23
CA CYS A 22 39.20 -11.99 -22.32
C CYS A 22 39.63 -13.46 -22.17
N GLN A 23 39.74 -13.93 -20.92
CA GLN A 23 39.62 -15.36 -20.66
C GLN A 23 38.16 -15.72 -20.97
N GLN A 24 37.93 -16.59 -21.95
CA GLN A 24 36.68 -17.33 -22.05
C GLN A 24 36.52 -18.14 -20.76
N MET A 25 35.87 -17.56 -19.76
CA MET A 25 35.34 -18.32 -18.66
C MET A 25 34.18 -19.15 -19.24
N ASN A 26 34.29 -20.48 -19.15
CA ASN A 26 33.22 -21.38 -19.54
C ASN A 26 32.07 -21.26 -18.53
N TYR A 27 31.12 -20.39 -18.79
CA TYR A 27 29.86 -20.25 -18.07
C TYR A 27 28.85 -21.34 -18.49
N SER A 28 29.28 -22.61 -18.53
CA SER A 28 28.41 -23.69 -18.97
C SER A 28 27.47 -24.12 -17.85
N CYS A 29 26.17 -23.90 -18.04
CA CYS A 29 25.14 -24.65 -17.33
C CYS A 29 24.82 -25.94 -18.11
N ALA A 30 24.52 -27.02 -17.39
CA ALA A 30 24.18 -28.31 -18.00
C ALA A 30 22.72 -28.30 -18.48
N VAL A 31 22.48 -28.74 -19.72
CA VAL A 31 21.12 -28.86 -20.29
C VAL A 31 20.32 -29.91 -19.51
N LYS A 32 19.17 -29.52 -18.94
CA LYS A 32 18.23 -30.41 -18.24
C LYS A 32 16.92 -30.55 -19.02
N GLN A 33 16.25 -31.70 -18.89
CA GLN A 33 15.03 -32.04 -19.64
C GLN A 33 13.81 -31.14 -19.33
N SER A 34 13.83 -30.40 -18.22
CA SER A 34 12.76 -29.49 -17.78
C SER A 34 12.83 -28.08 -18.39
N GLN A 35 13.87 -27.77 -19.18
CA GLN A 35 14.10 -26.43 -19.73
C GLN A 35 13.18 -26.12 -20.91
N VAL A 36 12.56 -24.94 -20.91
CA VAL A 36 11.72 -24.47 -22.02
C VAL A 36 12.62 -24.10 -23.20
N ASN A 37 12.44 -24.74 -24.37
CA ASN A 37 13.20 -24.39 -25.56
C ASN A 37 12.84 -22.96 -26.03
N THR A 38 13.82 -22.06 -26.03
CA THR A 38 13.64 -20.63 -26.35
C THR A 38 14.08 -20.25 -27.77
N ALA A 39 14.56 -21.21 -28.57
CA ALA A 39 15.18 -20.95 -29.87
C ALA A 39 14.25 -20.20 -30.85
N GLU A 40 12.99 -20.61 -30.94
CA GLU A 40 12.01 -19.97 -31.82
C GLU A 40 11.68 -18.55 -31.35
N LYS A 41 11.48 -18.35 -30.04
CA LYS A 41 11.19 -17.04 -29.43
C LYS A 41 12.33 -16.05 -29.71
N LEU A 42 13.58 -16.48 -29.53
CA LEU A 42 14.77 -15.68 -29.85
C LEU A 42 14.89 -15.37 -31.34
N SER A 43 14.53 -16.32 -32.22
CA SER A 43 14.54 -16.11 -33.67
C SER A 43 13.55 -15.01 -34.09
N GLN A 44 12.33 -15.05 -33.54
CA GLN A 44 11.30 -14.04 -33.80
C GLN A 44 11.70 -12.66 -33.25
N LEU A 45 12.30 -12.60 -32.06
CA LEU A 45 12.81 -11.36 -31.48
C LEU A 45 13.94 -10.75 -32.32
N ARG A 46 14.92 -11.57 -32.73
CA ARG A 46 16.05 -11.13 -33.59
C ARG A 46 15.56 -10.65 -34.96
N ALA A 47 14.50 -11.22 -35.51
CA ALA A 47 13.90 -10.73 -36.75
C ALA A 47 13.37 -9.30 -36.60
N ARG A 48 12.71 -8.99 -35.47
CA ARG A 48 12.26 -7.63 -35.14
C ARG A 48 13.42 -6.68 -34.89
N MET A 49 14.44 -7.11 -34.14
CA MET A 49 15.65 -6.32 -33.92
C MET A 49 16.31 -5.88 -35.24
N ARG A 50 16.43 -6.80 -36.22
CA ARG A 50 16.98 -6.48 -37.55
C ARG A 50 16.16 -5.43 -38.29
N SER A 51 14.83 -5.47 -38.17
CA SER A 51 13.93 -4.50 -38.82
C SER A 51 14.07 -3.08 -38.25
N LEU A 52 14.55 -2.96 -37.01
CA LEU A 52 14.80 -1.68 -36.30
C LEU A 52 16.29 -1.31 -36.26
N SER A 53 17.13 -2.03 -37.01
CA SER A 53 18.58 -1.84 -37.03
C SER A 53 19.25 -1.93 -35.65
N LEU A 54 18.75 -2.81 -34.78
CA LEU A 54 19.31 -3.06 -33.44
C LEU A 54 20.31 -4.21 -33.46
N TYR A 55 21.42 -4.02 -32.76
CA TYR A 55 22.39 -5.07 -32.47
C TYR A 55 22.01 -5.86 -31.21
N ALA A 56 21.59 -5.15 -30.16
CA ALA A 56 21.18 -5.73 -28.89
C ALA A 56 19.84 -5.15 -28.42
N TYR A 57 19.09 -5.92 -27.64
CA TYR A 57 17.87 -5.51 -26.96
C TYR A 57 17.95 -5.93 -25.49
N VAL A 58 17.70 -4.99 -24.58
CA VAL A 58 17.70 -5.22 -23.13
C VAL A 58 16.26 -5.39 -22.65
N ILE A 59 16.04 -6.40 -21.82
CA ILE A 59 14.75 -6.82 -21.30
C ILE A 59 14.85 -6.88 -19.78
N PHE A 60 14.03 -6.08 -19.11
CA PHE A 60 13.91 -6.03 -17.66
C PHE A 60 12.74 -6.89 -17.19
N PHE A 61 12.74 -7.24 -15.90
CA PHE A 61 11.65 -7.98 -15.27
C PHE A 61 10.45 -7.07 -14.99
N GLU A 62 10.75 -5.83 -14.62
CA GLU A 62 9.85 -4.84 -14.06
C GLU A 62 8.75 -4.40 -15.04
N ASP A 63 7.60 -4.02 -14.49
CA ASP A 63 6.51 -3.39 -15.22
C ASP A 63 6.67 -1.86 -15.28
N GLU A 64 5.68 -1.19 -15.88
CA GLU A 64 5.64 0.27 -16.03
C GLU A 64 5.50 1.04 -14.70
N HIS A 65 5.25 0.33 -13.59
CA HIS A 65 5.17 0.85 -12.22
C HIS A 65 6.37 0.47 -11.35
N GLN A 66 7.34 -0.29 -11.91
CA GLN A 66 8.52 -0.79 -11.23
C GLN A 66 8.14 -1.70 -10.05
N SER A 67 7.10 -2.50 -10.25
CA SER A 67 6.60 -3.48 -9.29
C SER A 67 7.59 -4.64 -9.11
N GLU A 68 7.73 -5.12 -7.87
CA GLU A 68 8.55 -6.30 -7.54
C GLU A 68 7.89 -7.61 -8.00
N TYR A 69 6.58 -7.71 -7.81
CA TYR A 69 5.77 -8.76 -8.42
C TYR A 69 4.98 -8.13 -9.55
N VAL A 70 4.91 -8.81 -10.69
CA VAL A 70 4.20 -8.34 -11.86
C VAL A 70 3.02 -9.25 -12.17
N GLN A 71 2.03 -8.72 -12.87
CA GLN A 71 0.95 -9.55 -13.39
C GLN A 71 1.49 -10.59 -14.37
N GLN A 72 0.78 -11.70 -14.55
CA GLN A 72 1.16 -12.71 -15.53
C GLN A 72 1.36 -12.11 -16.93
N TYR A 73 0.54 -11.12 -17.33
CA TYR A 73 0.74 -10.41 -18.58
C TYR A 73 2.11 -9.74 -18.71
N ASP A 74 2.72 -9.24 -17.64
CA ASP A 74 3.96 -8.48 -17.68
C ASP A 74 5.23 -9.33 -17.53
N THR A 75 5.09 -10.65 -17.42
CA THR A 75 6.19 -11.64 -17.29
C THR A 75 7.00 -11.85 -18.58
N ARG A 76 7.40 -10.75 -19.25
CA ARG A 76 8.11 -10.74 -20.55
C ARG A 76 9.46 -11.45 -20.47
N GLN A 77 10.23 -11.19 -19.42
CA GLN A 77 11.51 -11.87 -19.17
C GLN A 77 11.29 -13.38 -19.05
N ALA A 78 10.38 -13.82 -18.17
CA ALA A 78 10.09 -15.24 -18.01
C ALA A 78 9.64 -15.90 -19.31
N TRP A 79 8.81 -15.21 -20.10
CA TRP A 79 8.36 -15.72 -21.38
C TRP A 79 9.52 -15.93 -22.37
N ILE A 80 10.47 -15.00 -22.48
CA ILE A 80 11.57 -15.09 -23.46
C ILE A 80 12.72 -15.99 -22.99
N THR A 81 12.99 -16.07 -21.67
CA THR A 81 14.12 -16.82 -21.10
C THR A 81 13.73 -18.21 -20.57
N GLY A 82 12.48 -18.40 -20.14
CA GLY A 82 12.04 -19.56 -19.38
C GLY A 82 12.35 -19.51 -17.88
N PHE A 83 13.02 -18.45 -17.39
CA PHE A 83 13.40 -18.27 -15.99
C PHE A 83 12.30 -17.50 -15.22
N LEU A 84 11.85 -18.05 -14.10
CA LEU A 84 10.66 -17.59 -13.36
C LEU A 84 10.99 -16.71 -12.14
N GLY A 85 12.26 -16.47 -11.83
CA GLY A 85 12.64 -15.66 -10.68
C GLY A 85 12.18 -14.20 -10.78
N SER A 86 11.98 -13.55 -9.63
CA SER A 86 11.43 -12.19 -9.54
C SER A 86 12.44 -11.07 -9.81
N THR A 87 13.72 -11.38 -10.06
CA THR A 87 14.74 -10.41 -10.45
C THR A 87 15.58 -10.93 -11.59
N GLY A 88 16.01 -10.03 -12.48
CA GLY A 88 16.97 -10.35 -13.52
C GLY A 88 16.99 -9.32 -14.63
N SER A 89 18.06 -9.34 -15.42
CA SER A 89 18.16 -8.52 -16.63
C SER A 89 18.64 -9.38 -17.79
N ALA A 90 17.82 -9.49 -18.82
CA ALA A 90 18.13 -10.24 -20.02
C ALA A 90 18.64 -9.32 -21.13
N VAL A 91 19.63 -9.79 -21.89
CA VAL A 91 20.11 -9.12 -23.11
C VAL A 91 20.12 -10.12 -24.25
N VAL A 92 19.48 -9.76 -25.35
CA VAL A 92 19.54 -10.52 -26.59
C VAL A 92 20.33 -9.71 -27.61
N THR A 93 21.41 -10.27 -28.13
CA THR A 93 22.11 -9.75 -29.31
C THR A 93 21.68 -10.50 -30.57
N LEU A 94 22.12 -10.04 -31.74
CA LEU A 94 21.88 -10.77 -33.00
C LEU A 94 22.47 -12.19 -33.01
N ASP A 95 23.49 -12.45 -32.18
CA ASP A 95 24.25 -13.71 -32.18
C ASP A 95 24.15 -14.49 -30.84
N GLN A 96 23.91 -13.81 -29.72
CA GLN A 96 23.93 -14.40 -28.36
C GLN A 96 22.74 -13.92 -27.53
N ALA A 97 22.52 -14.56 -26.38
CA ALA A 97 21.59 -14.11 -25.34
C ALA A 97 22.21 -14.37 -23.97
N ALA A 98 22.02 -13.47 -23.01
CA ALA A 98 22.56 -13.57 -21.67
C ALA A 98 21.56 -13.06 -20.63
N LEU A 99 21.56 -13.66 -19.43
CA LEU A 99 20.68 -13.31 -18.32
C LEU A 99 21.52 -13.05 -17.07
N TRP A 100 21.45 -11.83 -16.52
CA TRP A 100 22.04 -11.47 -15.22
C TRP A 100 21.06 -11.76 -14.11
N ILE A 101 21.54 -12.47 -13.09
CA ILE A 101 20.81 -12.75 -11.85
C ILE A 101 21.72 -12.52 -10.64
N ASP A 102 21.11 -12.17 -9.51
CA ASP A 102 21.78 -12.12 -8.22
C ASP A 102 21.88 -13.53 -7.59
N ASN A 103 22.66 -13.64 -6.52
CA ASN A 103 22.95 -14.92 -5.88
C ASN A 103 21.73 -15.66 -5.30
N ARG A 104 20.59 -14.99 -5.04
CA ARG A 104 19.37 -15.63 -4.50
C ARG A 104 18.79 -16.64 -5.48
N TYR A 105 18.92 -16.37 -6.78
CA TYR A 105 18.31 -17.14 -7.85
C TYR A 105 19.27 -18.06 -8.61
N ARG A 106 20.53 -18.18 -8.16
CA ARG A 106 21.58 -18.94 -8.84
C ARG A 106 21.15 -20.37 -9.18
N THR A 107 20.71 -21.13 -8.19
CA THR A 107 20.33 -22.54 -8.36
C THR A 107 19.10 -22.66 -9.26
N GLN A 108 18.14 -21.75 -9.12
CA GLN A 108 16.92 -21.73 -9.94
C GLN A 108 17.25 -21.49 -11.41
N ALA A 109 18.05 -20.47 -11.72
CA ALA A 109 18.42 -20.18 -13.10
C ALA A 109 19.25 -21.30 -13.75
N GLU A 110 20.11 -21.99 -12.99
CA GLU A 110 20.82 -23.19 -13.47
C GLU A 110 19.88 -24.34 -13.85
N ASN A 111 18.68 -24.39 -13.24
CA ASN A 111 17.68 -25.43 -13.50
C ASN A 111 16.72 -25.06 -14.65
N GLU A 112 16.30 -23.80 -14.72
CA GLU A 112 15.22 -23.35 -15.62
C GLU A 112 15.72 -22.83 -16.97
N LEU A 113 16.90 -22.20 -17.00
CA LEU A 113 17.36 -21.47 -18.19
C LEU A 113 17.76 -22.44 -19.31
N ASP A 114 17.35 -22.16 -20.54
CA ASP A 114 17.79 -22.88 -21.74
C ASP A 114 19.27 -22.58 -22.07
N CYS A 115 20.15 -23.37 -21.47
CA CYS A 115 21.60 -23.17 -21.53
C CYS A 115 22.22 -23.44 -22.92
N ALA A 116 21.43 -23.93 -23.88
CA ALA A 116 21.84 -24.00 -25.28
C ALA A 116 21.75 -22.63 -25.99
N ASN A 117 20.84 -21.77 -25.55
CA ASN A 117 20.58 -20.47 -26.16
C ASN A 117 21.01 -19.27 -25.28
N TRP A 118 21.07 -19.44 -23.96
CA TRP A 118 21.34 -18.39 -23.00
C TRP A 118 22.63 -18.60 -22.20
N LEU A 119 23.34 -17.50 -21.96
CA LEU A 119 24.46 -17.42 -21.03
C LEU A 119 23.96 -16.95 -19.66
N LEU A 120 24.24 -17.73 -18.61
CA LEU A 120 23.93 -17.32 -17.24
C LEU A 120 25.05 -16.43 -16.69
N MET A 121 24.71 -15.18 -16.35
CA MET A 121 25.61 -14.19 -15.77
C MET A 121 25.31 -14.03 -14.29
N ARG A 122 26.21 -14.48 -13.42
CA ARG A 122 26.05 -14.41 -11.96
C ARG A 122 26.58 -13.08 -11.46
N GLN A 123 25.71 -12.09 -11.33
CA GLN A 123 26.08 -10.67 -11.20
C GLN A 123 27.04 -10.39 -10.03
N ASP A 124 26.91 -11.14 -8.94
CA ASP A 124 27.70 -10.95 -7.71
C ASP A 124 29.05 -11.69 -7.73
N GLU A 125 29.34 -12.51 -8.75
CA GLU A 125 30.60 -13.24 -8.84
C GLU A 125 31.74 -12.34 -9.36
N PRO A 126 32.91 -12.33 -8.70
CA PRO A 126 34.06 -11.56 -9.16
C PRO A 126 34.45 -11.88 -10.61
N GLY A 127 34.55 -10.84 -11.44
CA GLY A 127 34.96 -10.96 -12.84
C GLY A 127 33.82 -11.18 -13.83
N VAL A 128 32.57 -11.29 -13.37
CA VAL A 128 31.40 -11.22 -14.27
C VAL A 128 31.24 -9.79 -14.76
N PRO A 129 31.20 -9.55 -16.10
CA PRO A 129 31.05 -8.21 -16.64
C PRO A 129 29.68 -7.64 -16.30
N THR A 130 29.62 -6.32 -16.13
CA THR A 130 28.33 -5.62 -16.08
C THR A 130 27.60 -5.79 -17.41
N LEU A 131 26.28 -5.59 -17.41
CA LEU A 131 25.46 -5.64 -18.61
C LEU A 131 26.04 -4.75 -19.74
N GLY A 132 26.43 -3.52 -19.41
CA GLY A 132 27.02 -2.58 -20.36
C GLY A 132 28.39 -3.01 -20.88
N ASP A 133 29.27 -3.51 -20.00
CA ASP A 133 30.59 -4.02 -20.41
C ASP A 133 30.47 -5.25 -21.31
N TRP A 134 29.52 -6.15 -21.03
CA TRP A 134 29.28 -7.31 -21.87
C TRP A 134 28.76 -6.90 -23.25
N ILE A 135 27.75 -6.01 -23.33
CA ILE A 135 27.25 -5.49 -24.60
C ILE A 135 28.38 -4.85 -25.42
N ALA A 136 29.19 -4.00 -24.79
CA ALA A 136 30.33 -3.36 -25.43
C ALA A 136 31.34 -4.38 -25.96
N SER A 137 31.59 -5.48 -25.22
CA SER A 137 32.47 -6.56 -25.66
C SER A 137 31.93 -7.38 -26.83
N GLN A 138 30.59 -7.47 -26.97
CA GLN A 138 29.96 -8.21 -28.06
C GLN A 138 29.90 -7.40 -29.37
N LEU A 139 29.89 -6.06 -29.27
CA LEU A 139 29.91 -5.17 -30.43
C LEU A 139 31.23 -5.32 -31.21
N LYS A 140 31.19 -6.15 -32.26
CA LYS A 140 32.30 -6.30 -33.20
C LYS A 140 32.44 -5.03 -34.03
N ALA A 141 33.66 -4.53 -34.22
CA ALA A 141 33.96 -3.37 -35.07
C ALA A 141 33.50 -3.51 -36.55
N THR A 142 32.98 -4.68 -36.95
CA THR A 142 32.54 -5.00 -38.31
C THR A 142 31.02 -5.19 -38.45
N SER A 143 30.21 -5.03 -37.39
CA SER A 143 28.75 -5.18 -37.51
C SER A 143 28.12 -3.98 -38.20
N SER A 144 27.23 -4.22 -39.17
CA SER A 144 26.39 -3.18 -39.78
C SER A 144 25.32 -2.61 -38.82
N TYR A 145 25.24 -3.16 -37.61
CA TYR A 145 24.34 -2.77 -36.54
C TYR A 145 25.15 -2.43 -35.30
N ASN A 146 24.89 -1.29 -34.67
CA ASN A 146 25.56 -0.87 -33.43
C ASN A 146 24.60 -0.38 -32.34
N ASN A 147 23.30 -0.25 -32.64
CA ASN A 147 22.32 0.28 -31.68
C ASN A 147 21.91 -0.76 -30.64
N VAL A 148 21.80 -0.32 -29.38
CA VAL A 148 21.24 -1.09 -28.27
C VAL A 148 19.85 -0.55 -27.98
N GLY A 149 18.83 -1.35 -28.26
CA GLY A 149 17.43 -1.00 -28.00
C GLY A 149 17.05 -1.28 -26.56
N VAL A 150 16.34 -0.33 -25.93
CA VAL A 150 15.74 -0.50 -24.60
C VAL A 150 14.36 0.13 -24.58
N ALA A 151 13.40 -0.55 -23.94
CA ALA A 151 12.04 -0.05 -23.81
C ALA A 151 11.92 0.91 -22.61
N ALA A 152 11.90 2.21 -22.89
CA ALA A 152 11.88 3.27 -21.86
C ALA A 152 10.69 3.21 -20.88
N GLN A 153 9.60 2.53 -21.26
CA GLN A 153 8.42 2.34 -20.41
C GLN A 153 8.66 1.40 -19.23
N PHE A 154 9.60 0.44 -19.35
CA PHE A 154 9.87 -0.62 -18.37
C PHE A 154 11.25 -0.47 -17.73
N THR A 155 11.85 0.72 -17.84
CA THR A 155 13.18 1.01 -17.29
C THR A 155 13.05 2.25 -16.44
N SER A 156 13.45 2.17 -15.16
CA SER A 156 13.44 3.32 -14.27
C SER A 156 14.42 4.40 -14.75
N SER A 157 14.14 5.66 -14.42
CA SER A 157 14.92 6.81 -14.92
C SER A 157 16.33 6.85 -14.34
N ASP A 158 16.52 6.38 -13.11
CA ASP A 158 17.84 6.24 -12.47
C ASP A 158 18.70 5.16 -13.12
N TYR A 159 18.12 4.00 -13.43
CA TYR A 159 18.80 2.92 -14.12
C TYR A 159 19.12 3.33 -15.56
N TRP A 160 18.17 3.97 -16.25
CA TRP A 160 18.40 4.53 -17.59
C TRP A 160 19.58 5.50 -17.61
N SER A 161 19.65 6.43 -16.65
CA SER A 161 20.76 7.39 -16.52
C SER A 161 22.12 6.67 -16.33
N SER A 162 22.12 5.57 -15.56
CA SER A 162 23.30 4.73 -15.36
C SER A 162 23.71 4.01 -16.65
N MET A 163 22.74 3.48 -17.40
CA MET A 163 22.98 2.86 -18.71
C MET A 163 23.52 3.85 -19.73
N GLU A 164 22.95 5.05 -19.82
CA GLU A 164 23.43 6.11 -20.72
C GLU A 164 24.88 6.49 -20.42
N HIS A 165 25.25 6.60 -19.14
CA HIS A 165 26.63 6.89 -18.74
C HIS A 165 27.60 5.80 -19.23
N VAL A 166 27.28 4.52 -18.97
CA VAL A 166 28.12 3.39 -19.41
C VAL A 166 28.18 3.31 -20.94
N ALA A 167 27.04 3.47 -21.61
CA ALA A 167 26.95 3.46 -23.07
C ALA A 167 27.81 4.56 -23.70
N ALA A 168 27.81 5.77 -23.14
CA ALA A 168 28.66 6.87 -23.59
C ALA A 168 30.15 6.57 -23.42
N LEU A 169 30.56 6.01 -22.26
CA LEU A 169 31.96 5.62 -22.01
C LEU A 169 32.46 4.56 -23.00
N GLN A 170 31.57 3.67 -23.44
CA GLN A 170 31.88 2.57 -24.35
C GLN A 170 31.60 2.91 -25.83
N SER A 171 31.17 4.15 -26.13
CA SER A 171 30.76 4.57 -27.49
C SER A 171 29.68 3.68 -28.12
N VAL A 172 28.74 3.20 -27.29
CA VAL A 172 27.63 2.35 -27.69
C VAL A 172 26.34 3.19 -27.80
N PRO A 173 25.69 3.29 -28.96
CA PRO A 173 24.43 4.03 -29.09
C PRO A 173 23.28 3.32 -28.37
N LEU A 174 22.77 3.94 -27.29
CA LEU A 174 21.52 3.53 -26.64
C LEU A 174 20.32 4.15 -27.37
N VAL A 175 19.33 3.34 -27.73
CA VAL A 175 18.17 3.76 -28.52
C VAL A 175 16.88 3.37 -27.81
N LYS A 176 15.99 4.34 -27.61
CA LYS A 176 14.63 4.12 -27.11
C LYS A 176 13.81 3.42 -28.18
N VAL A 177 13.26 2.25 -27.85
CA VAL A 177 12.40 1.48 -28.75
C VAL A 177 11.09 1.12 -28.08
N ALA A 178 10.06 0.83 -28.87
CA ALA A 178 8.85 0.20 -28.34
C ALA A 178 9.18 -1.22 -27.84
N GLU A 179 8.33 -1.75 -26.96
CA GLU A 179 8.45 -3.12 -26.48
C GLU A 179 8.36 -4.12 -27.65
N LEU A 180 9.33 -5.05 -27.73
CA LEU A 180 9.49 -5.95 -28.87
C LEU A 180 8.92 -7.35 -28.65
N ILE A 181 8.67 -7.78 -27.42
CA ILE A 181 8.19 -9.11 -27.03
C ILE A 181 6.67 -9.25 -27.18
N ASP A 182 5.89 -8.28 -26.70
CA ASP A 182 4.42 -8.26 -26.66
C ASP A 182 3.78 -8.54 -28.03
N PRO A 183 4.31 -8.01 -29.15
CA PRO A 183 3.75 -8.32 -30.46
C PRO A 183 4.13 -9.72 -31.00
N ILE A 184 5.03 -10.44 -30.32
CA ILE A 184 5.42 -11.82 -30.64
C ILE A 184 4.53 -12.80 -29.84
N ARG A 185 4.25 -12.48 -28.57
CA ARG A 185 3.46 -13.32 -27.64
C ARG A 185 1.94 -13.09 -27.71
N ILE A 186 1.37 -12.85 -28.90
CA ILE A 186 -0.03 -12.38 -29.10
C ILE A 186 -1.08 -13.27 -28.40
N ALA A 187 -0.81 -14.58 -28.22
CA ALA A 187 -1.72 -15.53 -27.57
C ALA A 187 -1.96 -15.26 -26.06
N ASP A 188 -1.10 -14.48 -25.39
CA ASP A 188 -1.11 -14.30 -23.93
C ASP A 188 -1.78 -12.99 -23.48
N ARG A 189 -2.37 -12.21 -24.39
CA ARG A 189 -3.05 -10.93 -24.06
C ARG A 189 -4.28 -11.09 -23.16
N SER A 190 -4.86 -12.28 -23.06
CA SER A 190 -6.01 -12.56 -22.18
C SER A 190 -5.65 -12.66 -20.70
N MET A 191 -4.37 -12.52 -20.33
CA MET A 191 -3.86 -12.71 -18.97
C MET A 191 -3.81 -11.41 -18.13
N THR A 192 -4.36 -10.30 -18.61
CA THR A 192 -4.48 -9.06 -17.82
C THR A 192 -5.57 -9.21 -16.78
N SER A 193 -5.24 -9.04 -15.49
CA SER A 193 -6.24 -8.95 -14.42
C SER A 193 -6.81 -7.54 -14.35
N SER A 194 -8.13 -7.45 -14.22
CA SER A 194 -8.83 -6.19 -13.93
C SER A 194 -9.85 -6.45 -12.82
N ASN A 195 -9.32 -6.78 -11.65
CA ASN A 195 -10.09 -7.18 -10.48
C ASN A 195 -10.73 -5.97 -9.78
N PRO A 196 -11.81 -6.16 -8.99
CA PRO A 196 -12.48 -5.06 -8.31
C PRO A 196 -11.56 -4.33 -7.30
N VAL A 197 -11.58 -3.00 -7.35
CA VAL A 197 -10.92 -2.10 -6.40
C VAL A 197 -11.92 -1.71 -5.32
N PHE A 198 -11.55 -1.97 -4.06
CA PHE A 198 -12.43 -1.79 -2.90
C PHE A 198 -11.82 -0.85 -1.85
N VAL A 199 -12.68 -0.31 -0.98
CA VAL A 199 -12.28 0.61 0.10
C VAL A 199 -11.53 -0.14 1.21
N HIS A 200 -10.37 0.38 1.59
CA HIS A 200 -9.70 0.03 2.83
C HIS A 200 -10.26 0.90 3.95
N ASN A 201 -11.13 0.32 4.79
CA ASN A 201 -11.90 1.08 5.77
C ASN A 201 -10.99 1.85 6.74
N ILE A 202 -11.40 3.06 7.11
CA ILE A 202 -10.68 3.93 8.05
C ILE A 202 -10.44 3.28 9.42
N MET A 203 -11.24 2.30 9.82
CA MET A 203 -11.00 1.50 11.03
C MET A 203 -9.67 0.73 11.00
N PHE A 204 -9.15 0.43 9.81
CA PHE A 204 -7.85 -0.19 9.59
C PHE A 204 -6.79 0.85 9.22
N ALA A 205 -7.14 1.82 8.37
CA ALA A 205 -6.19 2.82 7.89
C ALA A 205 -5.83 3.91 8.92
N GLY A 206 -6.68 4.16 9.92
CA GLY A 206 -6.50 5.15 10.98
C GLY A 206 -6.68 6.62 10.56
N ILE A 207 -6.37 6.97 9.31
CA ILE A 207 -6.52 8.32 8.75
C ILE A 207 -7.23 8.25 7.39
N SER A 208 -8.04 9.25 7.09
CA SER A 208 -8.76 9.32 5.80
C SER A 208 -7.82 9.65 4.65
N TRP A 209 -8.23 9.32 3.43
CA TRP A 209 -7.42 9.59 2.24
C TRP A 209 -7.27 11.10 1.98
N GLU A 210 -8.31 11.88 2.28
CA GLU A 210 -8.27 13.35 2.17
C GLU A 210 -7.18 13.93 3.07
N LYS A 211 -7.07 13.42 4.31
CA LYS A 211 -6.03 13.86 5.24
C LYS A 211 -4.64 13.44 4.77
N LYS A 212 -4.50 12.26 4.15
CA LYS A 212 -3.24 11.84 3.52
C LYS A 212 -2.86 12.78 2.39
N VAL A 213 -3.80 13.10 1.49
CA VAL A 213 -3.59 14.06 0.40
C VAL A 213 -3.22 15.45 0.91
N GLU A 214 -3.85 15.93 1.99
CA GLU A 214 -3.51 17.20 2.65
C GLU A 214 -2.05 17.20 3.12
N ILE A 215 -1.61 16.15 3.83
CA ILE A 215 -0.22 15.99 4.30
C ILE A 215 0.76 15.98 3.10
N ILE A 216 0.43 15.25 2.04
CA ILE A 216 1.28 15.18 0.84
C ILE A 216 1.32 16.54 0.12
N ALA A 217 0.21 17.26 0.03
CA ALA A 217 0.16 18.60 -0.53
C ALA A 217 1.01 19.60 0.27
N GLU A 218 1.04 19.50 1.60
CA GLU A 218 1.94 20.31 2.44
C GLU A 218 3.42 20.04 2.12
N LEU A 219 3.80 18.77 1.90
CA LEU A 219 5.16 18.39 1.51
C LEU A 219 5.52 18.88 0.10
N ILE A 220 4.57 18.81 -0.85
CA ILE A 220 4.71 19.35 -2.21
C ILE A 220 4.97 20.87 -2.18
N ASN A 221 4.21 21.59 -1.35
CA ASN A 221 4.40 23.04 -1.16
C ASN A 221 5.76 23.34 -0.50
N THR A 222 6.19 22.55 0.48
CA THR A 222 7.48 22.71 1.15
C THR A 222 8.65 22.56 0.18
N GLU A 223 8.58 21.62 -0.76
CA GLU A 223 9.58 21.42 -1.81
C GLU A 223 9.45 22.41 -3.01
N SER A 224 8.51 23.35 -2.91
CA SER A 224 8.23 24.35 -3.96
C SER A 224 7.97 23.71 -5.32
N THR A 225 7.08 22.72 -5.34
CA THR A 225 6.58 22.05 -6.55
C THR A 225 5.09 22.26 -6.71
N ASP A 226 4.59 22.21 -7.95
CA ASP A 226 3.16 22.39 -8.24
C ASP A 226 2.37 21.09 -8.03
N GLY A 227 3.05 19.94 -8.07
CA GLY A 227 2.44 18.66 -7.79
C GLY A 227 3.42 17.49 -7.79
N LEU A 228 2.95 16.36 -7.28
CA LEU A 228 3.65 15.08 -7.21
C LEU A 228 2.99 14.09 -8.17
N LEU A 229 3.80 13.46 -9.01
CA LEU A 229 3.41 12.28 -9.76
C LEU A 229 3.74 11.03 -8.95
N VAL A 230 2.71 10.23 -8.66
CA VAL A 230 2.80 8.95 -7.94
C VAL A 230 2.59 7.82 -8.93
N THR A 231 3.58 6.92 -9.02
CA THR A 231 3.61 5.81 -9.99
C THR A 231 3.64 4.45 -9.31
N ALA A 232 4.23 4.35 -8.11
CA ALA A 232 4.29 3.11 -7.34
C ALA A 232 2.88 2.73 -6.84
N LEU A 233 2.47 1.48 -7.08
CA LEU A 233 1.10 1.05 -6.85
C LEU A 233 0.72 0.97 -5.35
N ASP A 234 1.70 0.65 -4.50
CA ASP A 234 1.54 0.63 -3.05
C ASP A 234 1.29 2.04 -2.48
N GLU A 235 1.99 3.06 -3.01
CA GLU A 235 1.79 4.46 -2.66
C GLU A 235 0.39 4.95 -3.06
N ILE A 236 -0.08 4.58 -4.25
CA ILE A 236 -1.44 4.94 -4.73
C ILE A 236 -2.50 4.27 -3.86
N ALA A 237 -2.36 2.97 -3.60
CA ALA A 237 -3.26 2.21 -2.75
C ALA A 237 -3.34 2.81 -1.32
N TRP A 238 -2.19 3.16 -0.74
CA TRP A 238 -2.12 3.79 0.58
C TRP A 238 -2.75 5.19 0.58
N LEU A 239 -2.41 6.03 -0.40
CA LEU A 239 -2.83 7.44 -0.45
C LEU A 239 -4.36 7.55 -0.50
N PHE A 240 -5.01 6.71 -1.29
CA PHE A 240 -6.45 6.75 -1.54
C PHE A 240 -7.30 5.82 -0.66
N ASN A 241 -6.68 5.10 0.29
CA ASN A 241 -7.34 4.08 1.12
C ASN A 241 -8.20 3.11 0.29
N VAL A 242 -7.64 2.60 -0.80
CA VAL A 242 -8.25 1.58 -1.65
C VAL A 242 -7.25 0.46 -1.90
N ARG A 243 -7.75 -0.73 -2.21
CA ARG A 243 -6.97 -1.94 -2.49
C ARG A 243 -7.54 -2.67 -3.69
N GLY A 244 -6.67 -3.42 -4.35
CA GLY A 244 -7.02 -4.29 -5.47
C GLY A 244 -6.45 -5.69 -5.26
N SER A 245 -6.42 -6.47 -6.34
CA SER A 245 -5.79 -7.79 -6.37
C SER A 245 -5.30 -8.10 -7.79
N ASP A 246 -4.84 -7.07 -8.51
CA ASP A 246 -4.33 -7.23 -9.86
C ASP A 246 -2.90 -7.81 -9.84
N ILE A 247 -2.11 -7.45 -8.84
CA ILE A 247 -0.75 -7.97 -8.65
C ILE A 247 -0.82 -9.16 -7.68
N PRO A 248 -0.25 -10.34 -8.02
CA PRO A 248 -0.20 -11.47 -7.10
C PRO A 248 0.44 -11.08 -5.76
N TYR A 249 -0.15 -11.54 -4.65
CA TYR A 249 0.35 -11.37 -3.28
C TYR A 249 0.37 -9.93 -2.74
N SER A 250 0.05 -8.96 -3.60
CA SER A 250 0.15 -7.55 -3.34
C SER A 250 -1.21 -6.91 -3.61
N PRO A 251 -1.87 -6.27 -2.63
CA PRO A 251 -3.25 -5.82 -2.74
C PRO A 251 -3.40 -4.53 -3.57
N PHE A 252 -2.87 -4.54 -4.78
CA PHE A 252 -2.69 -3.41 -5.69
C PHE A 252 -3.58 -3.52 -6.93
N PHE A 253 -3.71 -2.39 -7.62
CA PHE A 253 -4.40 -2.26 -8.90
C PHE A 253 -3.60 -1.30 -9.77
N LYS A 254 -3.61 -1.48 -11.10
CA LYS A 254 -2.85 -0.60 -11.99
C LYS A 254 -3.46 0.81 -12.00
N ALA A 255 -2.65 1.79 -11.63
CA ALA A 255 -3.05 3.19 -11.65
C ALA A 255 -1.85 4.13 -11.68
N TYR A 256 -2.07 5.36 -12.12
CA TYR A 256 -1.18 6.49 -11.90
C TYR A 256 -1.93 7.59 -11.16
N ALA A 257 -1.26 8.37 -10.30
CA ALA A 257 -1.90 9.49 -9.63
C ALA A 257 -1.06 10.77 -9.71
N PHE A 258 -1.75 11.90 -9.80
CA PHE A 258 -1.14 13.22 -9.67
C PHE A 258 -1.82 14.00 -8.56
N VAL A 259 -1.05 14.42 -7.56
CA VAL A 259 -1.50 15.25 -6.45
C VAL A 259 -0.99 16.66 -6.68
N HIS A 260 -1.89 17.62 -6.85
CA HIS A 260 -1.53 19.03 -6.98
C HIS A 260 -1.31 19.65 -5.58
N ALA A 261 -0.49 20.68 -5.50
CA ALA A 261 -0.21 21.45 -4.28
C ALA A 261 -1.47 22.06 -3.62
N ASN A 262 -2.54 22.21 -4.39
CA ASN A 262 -3.86 22.70 -3.93
C ASN A 262 -4.82 21.56 -3.57
N GLN A 263 -4.30 20.33 -3.40
CA GLN A 263 -5.04 19.11 -3.07
C GLN A 263 -5.95 18.55 -4.17
N THR A 264 -6.02 19.18 -5.36
CA THR A 264 -6.69 18.58 -6.51
C THR A 264 -5.95 17.30 -6.89
N THR A 265 -6.67 16.19 -6.98
CA THR A 265 -6.09 14.88 -7.30
C THR A 265 -6.68 14.33 -8.58
N ARG A 266 -5.82 13.71 -9.38
CA ARG A 266 -6.19 12.96 -10.58
C ARG A 266 -5.67 11.53 -10.47
N LEU A 267 -6.48 10.57 -10.89
CA LEU A 267 -6.18 9.15 -10.89
C LEU A 267 -6.48 8.57 -12.27
N TRP A 268 -5.47 8.01 -12.93
CA TRP A 268 -5.64 7.26 -14.18
C TRP A 268 -5.73 5.78 -13.85
N MET A 269 -6.87 5.15 -14.09
CA MET A 269 -7.13 3.73 -13.82
C MET A 269 -8.28 3.22 -14.69
N ASN A 270 -8.51 1.90 -14.72
CA ASN A 270 -9.75 1.38 -15.29
C ASN A 270 -10.92 1.61 -14.33
N GLU A 271 -11.75 2.61 -14.62
CA GLU A 271 -12.89 3.02 -13.81
C GLU A 271 -13.91 1.89 -13.57
N SER A 272 -13.99 0.89 -14.45
CA SER A 272 -14.90 -0.26 -14.27
C SER A 272 -14.50 -1.15 -13.08
N GLN A 273 -13.26 -1.06 -12.60
CA GLN A 273 -12.80 -1.82 -11.43
C GLN A 273 -13.37 -1.27 -10.12
N LEU A 274 -13.81 -0.01 -10.07
CA LEU A 274 -14.27 0.59 -8.82
C LEU A 274 -15.60 -0.02 -8.36
N THR A 275 -15.60 -0.57 -7.15
CA THR A 275 -16.86 -0.90 -6.46
C THR A 275 -17.68 0.36 -6.17
N SER A 276 -18.97 0.19 -5.84
CA SER A 276 -19.86 1.30 -5.48
C SER A 276 -19.28 2.18 -4.35
N ASP A 277 -18.68 1.53 -3.35
CA ASP A 277 -18.14 2.21 -2.17
C ASP A 277 -16.85 2.94 -2.51
N ALA A 278 -15.97 2.32 -3.32
CA ALA A 278 -14.75 2.96 -3.78
C ALA A 278 -15.04 4.19 -4.65
N ARG A 279 -16.02 4.08 -5.56
CA ARG A 279 -16.50 5.20 -6.37
C ARG A 279 -17.05 6.34 -5.51
N THR A 280 -17.76 6.01 -4.43
CA THR A 280 -18.31 7.01 -3.50
C THR A 280 -17.21 7.71 -2.70
N GLN A 281 -16.19 6.96 -2.25
CA GLN A 281 -15.03 7.50 -1.55
C GLN A 281 -14.23 8.45 -2.46
N LEU A 282 -14.00 8.05 -3.71
CA LEU A 282 -13.17 8.78 -4.68
C LEU A 282 -13.95 9.82 -5.51
N ARG A 283 -15.18 10.19 -5.12
CA ARG A 283 -16.04 11.12 -5.88
C ARG A 283 -15.42 12.50 -6.15
N ASN A 284 -14.46 12.91 -5.31
CA ASN A 284 -13.74 14.18 -5.42
C ASN A 284 -12.38 14.05 -6.15
N VAL A 285 -12.03 12.84 -6.61
CA VAL A 285 -10.83 12.56 -7.40
C VAL A 285 -11.21 12.59 -8.87
N ILE A 286 -10.41 13.25 -9.71
CA ILE A 286 -10.64 13.26 -11.15
C ILE A 286 -10.15 11.93 -11.72
N ILE A 287 -11.08 11.04 -12.09
CA ILE A 287 -10.76 9.74 -12.67
C ILE A 287 -10.61 9.88 -14.19
N GLN A 288 -9.58 9.26 -14.75
CA GLN A 288 -9.29 9.22 -16.19
C GLN A 288 -8.94 7.79 -16.62
N PRO A 289 -9.11 7.42 -17.89
CA PRO A 289 -8.69 6.11 -18.39
C PRO A 289 -7.19 5.90 -18.23
N TYR A 290 -6.78 4.68 -17.85
CA TYR A 290 -5.38 4.33 -17.63
C TYR A 290 -4.50 4.60 -18.87
N GLU A 291 -5.01 4.30 -20.06
CA GLU A 291 -4.31 4.40 -21.33
C GLU A 291 -4.05 5.85 -21.77
N GLU A 292 -4.79 6.83 -21.23
CA GLU A 292 -4.62 8.24 -21.54
C GLU A 292 -3.50 8.91 -20.74
N PHE A 293 -2.94 8.21 -19.74
CA PHE A 293 -1.97 8.75 -18.78
C PHE A 293 -0.80 9.51 -19.43
N LEU A 294 -0.03 8.87 -20.31
CA LEU A 294 1.16 9.50 -20.91
C LEU A 294 0.80 10.73 -21.75
N THR A 295 -0.33 10.67 -22.45
CA THR A 295 -0.83 11.79 -23.26
C THR A 295 -1.22 12.97 -22.37
N ASP A 296 -1.89 12.71 -21.26
CA ASP A 296 -2.30 13.73 -20.32
C ASP A 296 -1.15 14.29 -19.49
N LEU A 297 -0.18 13.45 -19.11
CA LEU A 297 1.06 13.88 -18.46
C LEU A 297 1.81 14.85 -19.36
N TYR A 298 1.94 14.54 -20.65
CA TYR A 298 2.57 15.44 -21.62
C TYR A 298 1.84 16.79 -21.71
N LYS A 299 0.51 16.80 -21.77
CA LYS A 299 -0.28 18.04 -21.76
C LYS A 299 -0.10 18.83 -20.45
N LEU A 300 -0.14 18.13 -19.31
CA LEU A 300 0.01 18.72 -17.98
C LEU A 300 1.39 19.36 -17.80
N ALA A 301 2.45 18.65 -18.19
CA ALA A 301 3.83 19.14 -18.09
C ALA A 301 4.14 20.31 -19.04
N ASN A 302 3.45 20.39 -20.18
CA ASN A 302 3.60 21.50 -21.14
C ASN A 302 2.64 22.67 -20.88
N ASN A 303 1.74 22.58 -19.89
CA ASN A 303 0.93 23.71 -19.46
C ASN A 303 1.83 24.82 -18.88
N SER A 304 1.52 26.09 -19.17
CA SER A 304 2.21 27.26 -18.63
C SER A 304 2.04 27.39 -17.11
N ASP A 305 0.95 26.87 -16.55
CA ASP A 305 0.64 26.96 -15.13
C ASP A 305 1.40 25.90 -14.30
N MET A 306 2.05 24.93 -14.97
CA MET A 306 2.82 23.86 -14.36
C MET A 306 4.31 24.16 -14.53
N ASN A 307 4.96 24.65 -13.48
CA ASN A 307 6.36 25.07 -13.49
C ASN A 307 7.31 23.95 -13.02
N ARG A 308 6.90 23.15 -12.04
CA ARG A 308 7.73 22.15 -11.41
C ARG A 308 6.93 20.95 -10.91
N ILE A 309 7.27 19.77 -11.41
CA ILE A 309 6.64 18.49 -11.08
C ILE A 309 7.65 17.63 -10.31
N TRP A 310 7.23 17.14 -9.14
CA TRP A 310 7.98 16.16 -8.38
C TRP A 310 7.74 14.75 -8.95
N ILE A 311 8.83 14.09 -9.35
CA ILE A 311 8.88 12.68 -9.71
C ILE A 311 9.93 11.95 -8.86
N THR A 312 9.74 10.64 -8.67
CA THR A 312 10.75 9.79 -8.02
C THR A 312 11.83 9.36 -9.02
N PRO A 313 13.03 8.95 -8.56
CA PRO A 313 14.03 8.35 -9.46
C PRO A 313 13.56 7.04 -10.09
N SER A 314 12.64 6.33 -9.43
CA SER A 314 12.11 5.04 -9.87
C SER A 314 11.16 5.14 -11.06
N VAL A 315 10.54 6.30 -11.35
CA VAL A 315 9.60 6.42 -12.48
C VAL A 315 10.23 5.93 -13.77
N SER A 316 9.43 5.33 -14.65
CA SER A 316 9.94 4.90 -15.95
C SER A 316 10.57 6.05 -16.74
N GLN A 317 11.56 5.74 -17.57
CA GLN A 317 12.22 6.73 -18.41
C GLN A 317 11.22 7.41 -19.36
N ALA A 318 10.19 6.70 -19.84
CA ALA A 318 9.12 7.27 -20.65
C ALA A 318 8.35 8.38 -19.91
N ILE A 319 8.10 8.20 -18.61
CA ILE A 319 7.48 9.22 -17.74
C ILE A 319 8.42 10.41 -17.56
N SER A 320 9.69 10.13 -17.24
CA SER A 320 10.73 11.16 -17.10
C SER A 320 10.78 12.02 -18.38
N ASP A 321 10.93 11.40 -19.55
CA ASP A 321 10.98 12.06 -20.86
C ASP A 321 9.76 12.93 -21.18
N SER A 322 8.58 12.56 -20.68
CA SER A 322 7.33 13.28 -20.93
C SER A 322 7.26 14.64 -20.23
N ILE A 323 8.11 14.88 -19.25
CA ILE A 323 8.19 16.14 -18.50
C ILE A 323 9.40 16.93 -18.98
N PRO A 324 9.37 18.24 -19.27
CA PRO A 324 10.58 18.99 -19.62
C PRO A 324 11.63 18.97 -18.50
N THR A 325 12.91 18.75 -18.81
CA THR A 325 13.99 18.60 -17.81
C THR A 325 14.05 19.75 -16.79
N ASN A 326 13.82 21.00 -17.25
CA ASN A 326 13.81 22.19 -16.39
C ASN A 326 12.59 22.27 -15.46
N LYS A 327 11.58 21.42 -15.66
CA LYS A 327 10.37 21.33 -14.82
C LYS A 327 10.39 20.12 -13.88
N ARG A 328 11.43 19.28 -13.86
CA ARG A 328 11.49 18.08 -13.02
C ARG A 328 12.15 18.39 -11.67
N LEU A 329 11.51 18.01 -10.57
CA LEU A 329 12.19 17.72 -9.31
C LEU A 329 12.30 16.19 -9.17
N ILE A 330 13.52 15.66 -9.16
CA ILE A 330 13.77 14.24 -8.92
C ILE A 330 14.20 14.07 -7.47
N ALA A 331 13.33 13.50 -6.64
CA ALA A 331 13.59 13.26 -5.21
C ALA A 331 12.76 12.07 -4.70
N GLY A 332 13.15 11.48 -3.57
CA GLY A 332 12.43 10.35 -2.97
C GLY A 332 10.97 10.66 -2.67
N SER A 333 10.09 9.66 -2.77
CA SER A 333 8.65 9.89 -2.60
C SER A 333 8.30 10.37 -1.19
N PRO A 334 7.55 11.48 -1.04
CA PRO A 334 7.01 11.88 0.24
C PRO A 334 5.94 10.87 0.73
N VAL A 335 5.23 10.19 -0.19
CA VAL A 335 4.25 9.16 0.17
C VAL A 335 4.96 7.95 0.79
N ALA A 336 6.04 7.46 0.17
CA ALA A 336 6.85 6.38 0.74
C ALA A 336 7.38 6.71 2.14
N ARG A 337 7.89 7.94 2.33
CA ARG A 337 8.41 8.39 3.64
C ARG A 337 7.31 8.46 4.70
N THR A 338 6.13 8.98 4.35
CA THR A 338 5.01 9.10 5.29
C THR A 338 4.44 7.74 5.66
N LYS A 339 4.22 6.84 4.69
CA LYS A 339 3.64 5.52 4.96
C LYS A 339 4.58 4.55 5.67
N ALA A 340 5.90 4.75 5.57
CA ALA A 340 6.87 3.93 6.27
C ALA A 340 6.69 3.99 7.80
N VAL A 341 6.22 5.13 8.33
CA VAL A 341 5.93 5.33 9.76
C VAL A 341 4.46 5.03 10.03
N LYS A 342 4.18 3.88 10.65
CA LYS A 342 2.81 3.41 10.83
C LYS A 342 2.11 4.25 11.90
N ASN A 343 0.88 4.70 11.64
CA ASN A 343 0.09 5.43 12.63
C ASN A 343 -0.42 4.48 13.74
N PRO A 344 -0.93 4.98 14.89
CA PRO A 344 -1.33 4.11 16.01
C PRO A 344 -2.36 3.03 15.66
N THR A 345 -3.25 3.28 14.69
CA THR A 345 -4.23 2.29 14.21
C THR A 345 -3.53 1.20 13.41
N GLU A 346 -2.66 1.59 12.46
CA GLU A 346 -1.87 0.66 11.66
C GLU A 346 -0.94 -0.17 12.56
N GLN A 347 -0.24 0.46 13.52
CA GLN A 347 0.62 -0.25 14.49
C GLN A 347 -0.16 -1.27 15.35
N LYS A 348 -1.41 -0.98 15.67
CA LYS A 348 -2.28 -1.92 16.38
C LYS A 348 -2.72 -3.05 15.45
N GLY A 349 -3.10 -2.73 14.23
CA GLY A 349 -3.45 -3.70 13.20
C GLY A 349 -2.33 -4.71 12.96
N MET A 350 -1.10 -4.23 12.73
CA MET A 350 0.09 -5.07 12.55
C MET A 350 0.27 -6.01 13.76
N ARG A 351 0.22 -5.49 15.00
CA ARG A 351 0.28 -6.35 16.20
C ARG A 351 -0.80 -7.43 16.21
N ASP A 352 -2.05 -7.03 15.95
CA ASP A 352 -3.19 -7.94 16.02
C ASP A 352 -3.14 -9.01 14.92
N CYS A 353 -2.71 -8.66 13.70
CA CYS A 353 -2.57 -9.63 12.61
C CYS A 353 -1.39 -10.58 12.82
N SER A 354 -0.24 -10.08 13.28
CA SER A 354 0.94 -10.92 13.53
C SER A 354 0.71 -11.90 14.68
N VAL A 355 -0.11 -11.56 15.68
CA VAL A 355 -0.55 -12.52 16.71
C VAL A 355 -1.43 -13.62 16.12
N ARG A 356 -2.39 -13.29 15.23
CA ARG A 356 -3.24 -14.30 14.57
C ARG A 356 -2.42 -15.21 13.66
N ASP A 357 -1.52 -14.65 12.85
CA ASP A 357 -0.63 -15.41 11.98
C ASP A 357 0.31 -16.33 12.80
N SER A 358 0.84 -15.83 13.92
CA SER A 358 1.64 -16.63 14.85
C SER A 358 0.88 -17.87 15.34
N ILE A 359 -0.42 -17.75 15.57
CA ILE A 359 -1.27 -18.86 16.01
C ILE A 359 -1.52 -19.86 14.88
N ALA A 360 -1.78 -19.38 13.66
CA ALA A 360 -1.86 -20.25 12.49
C ALA A 360 -0.58 -21.08 12.31
N ARG A 361 0.59 -20.46 12.49
CA ARG A 361 1.90 -21.12 12.44
C ARG A 361 2.12 -22.12 13.55
N VAL A 362 1.72 -21.80 14.78
CA VAL A 362 1.85 -22.74 15.91
C VAL A 362 0.96 -23.96 15.70
N ARG A 363 -0.26 -23.77 15.17
CA ARG A 363 -1.15 -24.88 14.78
C ARG A 363 -0.52 -25.72 13.66
N HIS A 364 0.08 -25.07 12.66
CA HIS A 364 0.81 -25.73 11.59
C HIS A 364 1.98 -26.56 12.13
N LEU A 365 2.84 -25.99 12.97
CA LEU A 365 3.98 -26.69 13.57
C LEU A 365 3.54 -27.88 14.42
N ALA A 366 2.50 -27.72 15.24
CA ALA A 366 1.95 -28.81 16.05
C ALA A 366 1.37 -29.94 15.18
N TRP A 367 0.68 -29.59 14.10
CA TRP A 367 0.19 -30.56 13.11
C TRP A 367 1.34 -31.29 12.44
N LEU A 368 2.32 -30.56 11.90
CA LEU A 368 3.44 -31.14 11.16
C LEU A 368 4.26 -32.06 12.07
N GLU A 369 4.57 -31.63 13.29
CA GLU A 369 5.26 -32.47 14.28
C GLU A 369 4.47 -33.76 14.56
N ASN A 370 3.13 -33.69 14.67
CA ASN A 370 2.30 -34.87 14.87
C ASN A 370 2.30 -35.81 13.64
N GLU A 371 2.21 -35.30 12.42
CA GLU A 371 2.25 -36.12 11.21
C GLU A 371 3.59 -36.85 11.08
N ILE A 372 4.71 -36.13 11.28
CA ILE A 372 6.06 -36.70 11.24
C ILE A 372 6.28 -37.71 12.38
N LYS A 373 5.77 -37.43 13.60
CA LYS A 373 5.81 -38.38 14.73
C LYS A 373 5.05 -39.68 14.44
N ASN A 374 3.95 -39.60 13.71
CA ASN A 374 3.13 -40.74 13.32
C ASN A 374 3.58 -41.41 11.99
N ASN A 375 4.77 -41.05 11.48
CA ASN A 375 5.33 -41.58 10.23
C ASN A 375 4.42 -41.39 9.01
N ARG A 376 3.64 -40.31 8.98
CA ARG A 376 2.92 -39.89 7.78
C ARG A 376 3.87 -39.10 6.89
N GLN A 377 3.71 -39.30 5.58
CA GLN A 377 4.46 -38.60 4.55
C GLN A 377 3.81 -37.25 4.31
N VAL A 378 4.61 -36.20 4.42
CA VAL A 378 4.24 -34.81 4.18
C VAL A 378 5.40 -34.20 3.41
N ASN A 379 5.13 -33.73 2.20
CA ASN A 379 6.12 -33.04 1.39
C ASN A 379 6.04 -31.51 1.57
N GLU A 380 7.00 -30.80 0.98
CA GLU A 380 7.12 -29.34 1.03
C GLU A 380 5.83 -28.62 0.59
N THR A 381 5.27 -28.96 -0.57
CA THR A 381 4.03 -28.35 -1.08
C THR A 381 2.86 -28.57 -0.13
N GLN A 382 2.69 -29.78 0.40
CA GLN A 382 1.61 -30.10 1.34
C GLN A 382 1.73 -29.34 2.67
N ALA A 383 2.95 -29.08 3.13
CA ALA A 383 3.17 -28.28 4.32
C ALA A 383 2.86 -26.79 4.06
N ALA A 384 3.26 -26.24 2.91
CA ALA A 384 2.91 -24.88 2.49
C ALA A 384 1.38 -24.69 2.41
N GLU A 385 0.68 -25.56 1.66
CA GLU A 385 -0.79 -25.54 1.53
C GLU A 385 -1.49 -25.66 2.89
N ARG A 386 -0.91 -26.42 3.82
CA ARG A 386 -1.48 -26.58 5.15
C ARG A 386 -1.35 -25.32 5.99
N LEU A 387 -0.22 -24.60 5.91
CA LEU A 387 -0.08 -23.31 6.59
C LEU A 387 -1.10 -22.31 6.05
N GLU A 388 -1.21 -22.17 4.74
CA GLU A 388 -2.19 -21.28 4.10
C GLU A 388 -3.61 -21.62 4.55
N TYR A 389 -3.96 -22.91 4.61
CA TYR A 389 -5.23 -23.36 5.17
C TYR A 389 -5.45 -22.82 6.58
N TYR A 390 -4.47 -22.91 7.49
CA TYR A 390 -4.61 -22.38 8.85
C TYR A 390 -4.71 -20.85 8.89
N GLN A 391 -3.95 -20.14 8.04
CA GLN A 391 -4.03 -18.68 7.92
C GLN A 391 -5.41 -18.24 7.40
N SER A 392 -5.99 -18.98 6.45
CA SER A 392 -7.33 -18.70 5.89
C SER A 392 -8.47 -18.82 6.91
N LEU A 393 -8.23 -19.48 8.04
CA LEU A 393 -9.20 -19.56 9.14
C LEU A 393 -9.16 -18.33 10.05
N GLU A 394 -8.09 -17.53 9.99
CA GLU A 394 -7.94 -16.35 10.83
C GLU A 394 -8.76 -15.17 10.30
N ALA A 395 -9.22 -14.32 11.22
CA ALA A 395 -10.00 -13.15 10.86
C ALA A 395 -9.19 -12.20 9.96
N HIS A 396 -9.89 -11.58 9.00
CA HIS A 396 -9.37 -10.58 8.07
C HIS A 396 -8.38 -11.09 7.02
N PHE A 397 -8.09 -12.39 6.95
CA PHE A 397 -7.23 -12.99 5.92
C PHE A 397 -7.74 -12.66 4.51
N LYS A 398 -6.82 -12.38 3.59
CA LYS A 398 -7.08 -12.13 2.18
C LYS A 398 -6.38 -13.12 1.27
N GLU A 399 -5.07 -13.20 1.38
CA GLU A 399 -4.19 -14.08 0.59
C GLU A 399 -2.84 -14.21 1.28
N ILE A 400 -1.94 -15.04 0.75
CA ILE A 400 -0.54 -15.07 1.15
C ILE A 400 0.19 -13.81 0.64
N SER A 401 1.18 -13.29 1.37
CA SER A 401 1.91 -12.06 1.00
C SER A 401 3.09 -12.28 0.05
N PHE A 402 3.46 -13.54 -0.18
CA PHE A 402 4.42 -14.01 -1.20
C PHE A 402 4.32 -15.55 -1.33
N PRO A 403 4.89 -16.17 -2.38
CA PRO A 403 4.94 -17.63 -2.49
C PRO A 403 5.64 -18.26 -1.28
N THR A 404 4.97 -19.20 -0.60
CA THR A 404 5.52 -19.83 0.60
C THR A 404 6.76 -20.67 0.26
N ILE A 405 7.88 -20.35 0.91
CA ILE A 405 9.12 -21.12 0.86
C ILE A 405 9.02 -22.22 1.92
N SER A 406 8.71 -23.44 1.48
CA SER A 406 8.72 -24.64 2.32
C SER A 406 9.85 -25.54 1.84
N ALA A 407 10.91 -25.68 2.65
CA ALA A 407 12.16 -26.25 2.17
C ALA A 407 12.80 -27.21 3.19
N VAL A 408 13.11 -28.44 2.78
CA VAL A 408 13.77 -29.46 3.63
C VAL A 408 15.21 -29.74 3.20
N GLY A 409 16.13 -29.78 4.17
CA GLY A 409 17.54 -30.10 3.94
C GLY A 409 18.16 -29.20 2.87
N ALA A 410 18.67 -29.80 1.79
CA ALA A 410 19.39 -29.08 0.75
C ALA A 410 18.54 -28.01 0.03
N HIS A 411 17.22 -28.17 -0.03
CA HIS A 411 16.32 -27.16 -0.58
C HIS A 411 16.35 -25.87 0.26
N ALA A 412 16.50 -25.98 1.59
CA ALA A 412 16.59 -24.83 2.48
C ALA A 412 17.85 -23.98 2.24
N ALA A 413 18.88 -24.51 1.55
CA ALA A 413 20.05 -23.74 1.14
C ALA A 413 19.80 -22.83 -0.09
N THR A 414 18.66 -22.97 -0.76
CA THR A 414 18.23 -22.08 -1.86
C THR A 414 17.34 -20.99 -1.28
N ILE A 415 17.80 -19.74 -1.34
CA ILE A 415 17.26 -18.63 -0.53
C ILE A 415 15.78 -18.38 -0.84
N HIS A 416 15.40 -18.30 -2.12
CA HIS A 416 14.02 -18.17 -2.61
C HIS A 416 13.56 -19.48 -3.26
N PHE A 417 13.62 -20.59 -2.51
CA PHE A 417 13.12 -21.87 -2.98
C PHE A 417 11.58 -21.85 -3.07
N GLU A 418 11.04 -22.09 -4.25
CA GLU A 418 9.61 -22.32 -4.42
C GLU A 418 9.34 -23.82 -4.60
N PRO A 419 8.52 -24.44 -3.73
CA PRO A 419 8.25 -25.87 -3.82
C PRO A 419 7.38 -26.18 -5.03
N ASP A 420 7.94 -26.89 -6.01
CA ASP A 420 7.21 -27.41 -7.15
C ASP A 420 6.64 -28.81 -6.86
N ALA A 421 5.40 -29.06 -7.28
CA ALA A 421 4.69 -30.31 -6.98
C ALA A 421 5.38 -31.56 -7.57
N GLU A 422 6.14 -31.40 -8.65
CA GLU A 422 6.89 -32.51 -9.27
C GLU A 422 8.21 -32.81 -8.56
N THR A 423 8.79 -31.81 -7.87
CA THR A 423 10.12 -31.90 -7.23
C THR A 423 10.09 -31.80 -5.70
N ALA A 424 8.92 -31.63 -5.09
CA ALA A 424 8.71 -31.49 -3.66
C ALA A 424 9.32 -32.68 -2.87
N ALA A 425 10.23 -32.36 -1.96
CA ALA A 425 10.87 -33.35 -1.11
C ALA A 425 10.01 -33.68 0.12
N GLU A 426 10.12 -34.92 0.59
CA GLU A 426 9.49 -35.36 1.85
C GLU A 426 10.17 -34.71 3.05
N ILE A 427 9.38 -34.19 3.98
CA ILE A 427 9.85 -33.66 5.26
C ILE A 427 10.19 -34.84 6.17
N THR A 428 11.45 -34.93 6.61
CA THR A 428 11.96 -36.06 7.40
C THR A 428 12.53 -35.62 8.75
N ARG A 429 12.79 -36.58 9.64
CA ARG A 429 13.33 -36.31 10.99
C ARG A 429 14.84 -36.03 11.01
N ASP A 430 15.56 -36.42 9.97
CA ASP A 430 17.01 -36.35 9.86
C ASP A 430 17.51 -35.04 9.22
N LYS A 431 16.60 -34.17 8.77
CA LYS A 431 16.92 -32.91 8.09
C LYS A 431 16.24 -31.74 8.79
N VAL A 432 16.84 -30.56 8.69
CA VAL A 432 16.14 -29.32 9.04
C VAL A 432 15.05 -28.99 8.02
N TYR A 433 14.02 -28.31 8.49
CA TYR A 433 12.90 -27.81 7.71
C TYR A 433 12.80 -26.29 7.91
N LEU A 434 12.95 -25.54 6.84
CA LEU A 434 12.80 -24.09 6.80
C LEU A 434 11.43 -23.77 6.20
N LEU A 435 10.67 -22.94 6.91
CA LEU A 435 9.40 -22.42 6.45
C LEU A 435 9.39 -20.91 6.56
N ASP A 436 9.38 -20.27 5.41
CA ASP A 436 9.20 -18.84 5.24
C ASP A 436 7.92 -18.57 4.47
N ALA A 437 7.07 -17.74 5.06
CA ALA A 437 5.73 -17.48 4.57
C ALA A 437 5.23 -16.16 5.16
N GLY A 438 4.12 -15.68 4.63
CA GLY A 438 3.43 -14.51 5.15
C GLY A 438 2.01 -14.42 4.62
N ALA A 439 1.21 -13.54 5.19
CA ALA A 439 -0.17 -13.32 4.74
C ALA A 439 -0.59 -11.85 4.76
N GLN A 440 -1.49 -11.52 3.84
CA GLN A 440 -2.21 -10.27 3.77
C GLN A 440 -3.48 -10.36 4.61
N TYR A 441 -3.62 -9.45 5.57
CA TYR A 441 -4.83 -9.24 6.36
C TYR A 441 -5.35 -7.81 6.14
N LEU A 442 -6.66 -7.57 6.29
CA LEU A 442 -7.20 -6.19 6.15
C LEU A 442 -6.54 -5.18 7.11
N ASP A 443 -6.01 -5.65 8.23
CA ASP A 443 -5.36 -4.89 9.29
C ASP A 443 -3.84 -5.06 9.33
N GLY A 444 -3.20 -5.65 8.32
CA GLY A 444 -1.74 -5.71 8.26
C GLY A 444 -1.19 -6.79 7.33
N THR A 445 0.14 -6.86 7.24
CA THR A 445 0.85 -7.86 6.42
C THR A 445 1.85 -8.57 7.32
N THR A 446 2.04 -9.89 7.17
CA THR A 446 3.00 -10.63 8.00
C THR A 446 4.12 -11.22 7.16
N ASP A 447 5.30 -11.33 7.76
CA ASP A 447 6.49 -12.01 7.24
C ASP A 447 7.19 -12.78 8.36
N VAL A 448 7.36 -14.09 8.20
CA VAL A 448 7.95 -14.93 9.25
C VAL A 448 8.58 -16.19 8.69
N THR A 449 9.90 -16.27 8.81
CA THR A 449 10.67 -17.50 8.70
C THR A 449 10.97 -18.18 10.04
N ARG A 450 10.78 -19.51 10.11
CA ARG A 450 11.40 -20.37 11.14
C ARG A 450 12.07 -21.58 10.51
N THR A 451 13.17 -21.99 11.13
CA THR A 451 13.82 -23.27 10.82
C THR A 451 13.67 -24.23 12.01
N HIS A 452 13.17 -25.44 11.78
CA HIS A 452 12.91 -26.45 12.81
C HIS A 452 13.56 -27.78 12.45
N THR A 453 13.65 -28.68 13.43
CA THR A 453 14.03 -30.08 13.23
C THR A 453 13.03 -31.00 13.93
N PHE A 454 12.70 -32.12 13.30
CA PHE A 454 11.80 -33.15 13.85
C PHE A 454 12.55 -34.37 14.42
N GLY A 455 13.88 -34.27 14.54
CA GLY A 455 14.73 -35.33 15.07
C GLY A 455 15.97 -34.77 15.76
N THR A 456 17.13 -35.35 15.46
CA THR A 456 18.40 -34.95 16.09
C THR A 456 19.22 -34.14 15.10
N PRO A 457 19.37 -32.82 15.29
CA PRO A 457 20.16 -32.00 14.37
C PRO A 457 21.66 -32.21 14.61
N THR A 458 22.44 -31.99 13.55
CA THR A 458 23.90 -32.08 13.55
C THR A 458 24.55 -30.93 14.34
N ALA A 459 25.81 -31.10 14.71
CA ALA A 459 26.57 -30.04 15.38
C ALA A 459 26.74 -28.79 14.51
N GLU A 460 26.82 -28.96 13.19
CA GLU A 460 26.97 -27.85 12.23
C GLU A 460 25.67 -27.06 12.08
N GLU A 461 24.52 -27.73 11.96
CA GLU A 461 23.19 -27.08 11.94
C GLU A 461 22.94 -26.30 13.24
N LYS A 462 23.23 -26.91 14.40
CA LYS A 462 23.11 -26.22 15.70
C LYS A 462 24.00 -24.98 15.80
N LYS A 463 25.24 -25.09 15.34
CA LYS A 463 26.19 -23.97 15.35
C LYS A 463 25.71 -22.84 14.46
N ALA A 464 25.32 -23.14 13.21
CA ALA A 464 24.80 -22.15 12.27
C ALA A 464 23.56 -21.45 12.83
N TYR A 465 22.58 -22.23 13.32
CA TYR A 465 21.36 -21.70 13.91
C TYR A 465 21.62 -20.77 15.09
N THR A 466 22.52 -21.17 15.99
CA THR A 466 22.86 -20.36 17.17
C THR A 466 23.58 -19.07 16.79
N LEU A 467 24.42 -19.06 15.74
CA LEU A 467 25.07 -17.84 15.27
C LEU A 467 24.08 -16.87 14.63
N VAL A 468 23.12 -17.38 13.85
CA VAL A 468 22.04 -16.59 13.24
C VAL A 468 21.16 -15.94 14.32
N LEU A 469 20.87 -16.64 15.40
CA LEU A 469 20.02 -16.16 16.51
C LEU A 469 20.63 -15.02 17.35
N GLN A 470 21.93 -14.74 17.24
CA GLN A 470 22.66 -13.89 18.19
C GLN A 470 22.48 -12.37 18.01
N ALA A 471 21.74 -11.90 17.00
CA ALA A 471 21.55 -10.47 16.77
C ALA A 471 20.83 -9.78 17.96
N ASP A 472 21.26 -8.56 18.30
CA ASP A 472 20.60 -7.67 19.29
C ASP A 472 20.97 -6.21 18.99
N ALA A 473 20.06 -5.27 19.19
CA ALA A 473 20.26 -3.87 18.84
C ALA A 473 19.49 -2.88 19.75
N VAL A 474 20.24 -1.94 20.32
CA VAL A 474 19.76 -0.66 20.88
C VAL A 474 20.60 0.45 20.27
N PHE A 475 19.98 1.46 19.68
CA PHE A 475 20.66 2.42 18.82
C PHE A 475 20.12 3.84 18.99
N PRO A 476 20.94 4.89 18.75
CA PRO A 476 20.48 6.27 18.89
C PRO A 476 19.52 6.67 17.76
N VAL A 477 18.62 7.61 18.04
CA VAL A 477 17.79 8.26 17.00
C VAL A 477 18.69 8.86 15.91
N GLY A 478 18.29 8.70 14.65
CA GLY A 478 19.05 9.14 13.47
C GLY A 478 19.95 8.05 12.87
N THR A 479 19.91 6.83 13.42
CA THR A 479 20.61 5.66 12.85
C THR A 479 19.87 5.12 11.61
N TYR A 480 20.62 4.83 10.56
CA TYR A 480 20.12 4.21 9.32
C TYR A 480 20.19 2.69 9.42
N GLY A 481 19.29 1.97 8.76
CA GLY A 481 19.26 0.51 8.79
C GLY A 481 20.57 -0.15 8.35
N ARG A 482 21.27 0.42 7.36
CA ARG A 482 22.60 -0.04 6.93
C ARG A 482 23.67 -0.04 8.02
N GLN A 483 23.52 0.77 9.06
CA GLN A 483 24.44 0.81 10.20
C GLN A 483 24.18 -0.33 11.19
N LEU A 484 23.00 -0.96 11.13
CA LEU A 484 22.58 -2.05 12.00
C LEU A 484 22.81 -3.44 11.38
N ASP A 485 22.87 -3.56 10.05
CA ASP A 485 23.09 -4.84 9.34
C ASP A 485 24.30 -5.63 9.85
N ILE A 486 25.39 -4.93 10.21
CA ILE A 486 26.58 -5.59 10.75
C ILE A 486 26.33 -6.31 12.09
N LEU A 487 25.35 -5.87 12.88
CA LEU A 487 25.03 -6.48 14.18
C LEU A 487 24.50 -7.90 14.01
N ALA A 488 23.67 -8.15 12.99
CA ALA A 488 23.17 -9.48 12.66
C ALA A 488 24.25 -10.38 12.04
N ARG A 489 25.24 -9.80 11.36
CA ARG A 489 26.34 -10.54 10.72
C ARG A 489 27.53 -10.79 11.63
N GLN A 490 27.67 -10.07 12.73
CA GLN A 490 28.90 -10.05 13.52
C GLN A 490 29.30 -11.44 14.03
N SER A 491 28.34 -12.24 14.47
CA SER A 491 28.54 -13.62 14.94
C SER A 491 29.01 -14.54 13.81
N LEU A 492 28.38 -14.44 12.64
CA LEU A 492 28.72 -15.19 11.43
C LEU A 492 30.11 -14.81 10.89
N TYR A 493 30.43 -13.52 10.81
CA TYR A 493 31.74 -13.04 10.35
C TYR A 493 32.90 -13.54 11.21
N LYS A 494 32.72 -13.58 12.53
CA LYS A 494 33.70 -14.18 13.45
C LYS A 494 33.94 -15.67 13.21
N ASN A 495 33.04 -16.33 12.48
CA ASN A 495 33.11 -17.73 12.09
C ASN A 495 33.32 -17.92 10.57
N PHE A 496 33.69 -16.86 9.84
CA PHE A 496 33.92 -16.88 8.38
C PHE A 496 32.69 -17.31 7.57
N MET A 497 31.51 -16.95 8.08
CA MET A 497 30.20 -17.21 7.47
C MET A 497 29.51 -15.90 7.09
N ASP A 498 28.62 -15.92 6.11
CA ASP A 498 27.80 -14.77 5.67
C ASP A 498 26.51 -15.28 4.99
N TYR A 499 25.58 -14.35 4.70
CA TYR A 499 24.38 -14.58 3.90
C TYR A 499 24.21 -13.51 2.82
N ALA A 500 23.72 -13.92 1.65
CA ALA A 500 23.70 -13.10 0.42
C ALA A 500 22.40 -12.29 0.21
N HIS A 501 21.78 -11.83 1.29
CA HIS A 501 20.59 -10.95 1.26
C HIS A 501 20.67 -9.91 2.38
N SER A 502 19.76 -8.93 2.39
CA SER A 502 19.62 -7.94 3.47
C SER A 502 19.26 -8.62 4.80
N THR A 503 19.58 -7.98 5.92
CA THR A 503 19.14 -8.42 7.25
C THR A 503 17.64 -8.19 7.47
N GLY A 504 17.05 -7.23 6.76
CA GLY A 504 15.60 -7.05 6.75
C GLY A 504 15.16 -5.90 5.85
N HIS A 505 13.85 -5.79 5.65
CA HIS A 505 13.17 -4.80 4.82
C HIS A 505 11.97 -4.23 5.58
N GLY A 506 11.48 -3.05 5.16
CA GLY A 506 10.24 -2.53 5.72
C GLY A 506 9.05 -3.40 5.30
N ILE A 507 7.99 -3.39 6.10
CA ILE A 507 6.74 -4.13 5.83
C ILE A 507 5.57 -3.14 5.82
N GLY A 508 4.78 -3.17 4.75
CA GLY A 508 3.60 -2.33 4.56
C GLY A 508 2.37 -2.85 5.30
N HIS A 509 1.44 -1.97 5.66
CA HIS A 509 0.20 -2.34 6.35
C HIS A 509 -0.92 -2.68 5.34
N PHE A 510 -1.15 -3.98 5.13
CA PHE A 510 -1.97 -4.52 4.04
C PHE A 510 -1.55 -3.94 2.69
N LEU A 511 -0.25 -4.04 2.38
CA LEU A 511 0.45 -3.43 1.24
C LEU A 511 1.62 -4.35 0.84
N SER A 512 2.70 -3.80 0.28
CA SER A 512 3.89 -4.58 -0.10
C SER A 512 4.51 -5.25 1.12
N ILE A 513 4.90 -6.51 0.96
CA ILE A 513 5.71 -7.22 1.96
C ILE A 513 7.12 -6.59 2.05
N HIS A 514 7.69 -6.21 0.91
CA HIS A 514 8.92 -5.43 0.83
C HIS A 514 8.58 -3.95 0.59
N GLU A 515 8.59 -3.17 1.66
CA GLU A 515 8.25 -1.75 1.65
C GLU A 515 9.48 -0.87 1.93
N GLY A 516 9.83 0.00 0.97
CA GLY A 516 10.82 1.06 1.17
C GLY A 516 10.27 2.28 1.92
N PRO A 517 11.10 3.33 2.13
CA PRO A 517 12.43 3.52 1.58
C PRO A 517 13.58 3.01 2.47
N SER A 518 13.31 2.68 3.73
CA SER A 518 14.31 2.12 4.65
C SER A 518 14.38 0.61 4.54
N PHE A 519 15.58 0.05 4.72
CA PHE A 519 15.83 -1.38 4.87
C PHE A 519 17.08 -1.58 5.74
N ILE A 520 17.29 -2.80 6.25
CA ILE A 520 18.45 -3.16 7.06
C ILE A 520 19.37 -4.04 6.21
N GLY A 521 20.34 -3.44 5.52
CA GLY A 521 21.24 -4.18 4.62
C GLY A 521 22.56 -3.48 4.36
N LYS A 522 23.52 -4.18 3.73
CA LYS A 522 24.84 -3.62 3.35
C LYS A 522 24.74 -2.48 2.31
N GLY A 523 23.64 -2.45 1.56
CA GLY A 523 23.43 -1.53 0.45
C GLY A 523 23.38 -0.06 0.88
N TYR A 524 23.80 0.83 -0.01
CA TYR A 524 23.57 2.26 0.12
C TYR A 524 22.51 2.68 -0.90
N SER A 525 21.48 3.37 -0.44
CA SER A 525 20.53 4.08 -1.28
C SER A 525 20.54 5.55 -0.90
N SER A 526 20.55 6.44 -1.91
CA SER A 526 20.36 7.88 -1.67
C SER A 526 18.95 8.21 -1.18
N LEU A 527 18.02 7.25 -1.22
CA LEU A 527 16.65 7.38 -0.75
C LEU A 527 16.45 6.88 0.69
N ASP A 528 17.46 6.20 1.26
CA ASP A 528 17.40 5.64 2.61
C ASP A 528 17.17 6.77 3.65
N ILE A 529 16.33 6.49 4.64
CA ILE A 529 15.98 7.42 5.73
C ILE A 529 16.33 6.78 7.07
N PRO A 530 16.64 7.58 8.12
CA PRO A 530 16.92 7.02 9.44
C PRO A 530 15.68 6.31 10.00
N LEU A 531 15.92 5.27 10.80
CA LEU A 531 14.87 4.53 11.49
C LEU A 531 14.20 5.41 12.55
N THR A 532 12.88 5.38 12.61
CA THR A 532 12.07 6.15 13.56
C THR A 532 10.99 5.29 14.21
N ASP A 533 10.50 5.71 15.39
CA ASP A 533 9.43 5.02 16.12
C ASP A 533 8.19 4.84 15.24
N GLY A 534 7.66 3.61 15.18
CA GLY A 534 6.50 3.24 14.40
C GLY A 534 6.80 2.62 13.04
N MET A 535 8.06 2.57 12.59
CA MET A 535 8.44 1.79 11.42
C MET A 535 8.46 0.29 11.73
N VAL A 536 8.02 -0.54 10.79
CA VAL A 536 7.95 -2.01 10.90
C VAL A 536 8.88 -2.64 9.87
N PHE A 537 9.67 -3.63 10.30
CA PHE A 537 10.65 -4.34 9.50
C PHE A 537 10.58 -5.86 9.72
N SER A 538 11.13 -6.64 8.79
CA SER A 538 11.66 -7.96 9.10
C SER A 538 13.03 -7.85 9.79
N ASP A 539 13.36 -8.84 10.63
CA ASP A 539 14.70 -9.14 11.12
C ASP A 539 14.99 -10.61 10.81
N GLU A 540 15.64 -10.86 9.68
CA GLU A 540 15.72 -12.15 8.98
C GLU A 540 17.15 -12.63 8.67
N PRO A 541 18.13 -12.61 9.59
CA PRO A 541 19.45 -13.16 9.31
C PRO A 541 19.38 -14.64 8.90
N GLY A 542 20.37 -15.07 8.11
CA GLY A 542 20.44 -16.45 7.64
C GLY A 542 21.84 -17.00 7.48
N PHE A 543 21.91 -18.27 7.12
CA PHE A 543 23.12 -18.96 6.67
C PHE A 543 22.72 -20.14 5.79
N TYR A 544 23.34 -20.24 4.61
CA TYR A 544 22.98 -21.24 3.60
C TYR A 544 24.23 -22.01 3.20
N LEU A 545 24.26 -23.31 3.50
CA LEU A 545 25.34 -24.21 3.11
C LEU A 545 24.90 -25.00 1.87
N PRO A 546 25.45 -24.69 0.67
CA PRO A 546 25.00 -25.29 -0.58
C PRO A 546 24.99 -26.82 -0.55
N ASN A 547 23.94 -27.41 -1.10
CA ASN A 547 23.72 -28.87 -1.15
C ASN A 547 23.59 -29.55 0.22
N SER A 548 23.43 -28.80 1.31
CA SER A 548 23.33 -29.35 2.66
C SER A 548 22.09 -28.86 3.40
N PHE A 549 22.11 -27.64 3.93
CA PHE A 549 21.00 -27.06 4.67
C PHE A 549 21.04 -25.53 4.62
N GLY A 550 19.93 -24.88 4.94
CA GLY A 550 19.91 -23.45 5.23
C GLY A 550 19.13 -23.17 6.50
N ILE A 551 19.52 -22.09 7.17
CA ILE A 551 18.85 -21.53 8.33
C ILE A 551 18.50 -20.08 7.99
N ARG A 552 17.24 -19.70 8.21
CA ARG A 552 16.80 -18.31 8.30
C ARG A 552 15.89 -18.19 9.51
N LEU A 553 16.06 -17.12 10.27
CA LEU A 553 15.28 -16.83 11.47
C LEU A 553 14.76 -15.42 11.33
N GLU A 554 13.46 -15.30 11.09
CA GLU A 554 12.87 -14.02 10.78
C GLU A 554 11.74 -13.65 11.72
N THR A 555 11.84 -12.46 12.30
CA THR A 555 10.78 -11.93 13.17
C THR A 555 10.41 -10.55 12.69
N GLU A 556 9.11 -10.33 12.49
CA GLU A 556 8.60 -8.99 12.27
C GLU A 556 8.78 -8.16 13.54
N ILE A 557 9.33 -6.95 13.38
CA ILE A 557 9.73 -6.05 14.46
C ILE A 557 9.25 -4.63 14.20
N ILE A 558 8.89 -3.92 15.27
CA ILE A 558 8.56 -2.50 15.24
C ILE A 558 9.63 -1.68 15.98
N VAL A 559 10.05 -0.56 15.40
CA VAL A 559 10.96 0.39 16.04
C VAL A 559 10.20 1.14 17.13
N LYS A 560 10.73 1.16 18.36
CA LYS A 560 10.16 1.86 19.52
C LYS A 560 11.19 2.69 20.26
N ASN A 561 10.73 3.75 20.93
CA ASN A 561 11.54 4.50 21.88
C ASN A 561 12.02 3.62 23.04
N TYR A 562 13.33 3.66 23.32
CA TYR A 562 13.96 2.89 24.40
C TYR A 562 14.00 3.71 25.70
N THR A 563 13.47 3.13 26.79
CA THR A 563 13.51 3.78 28.11
C THR A 563 14.86 3.52 28.78
N LEU A 564 15.65 4.58 28.96
CA LEU A 564 16.96 4.48 29.61
C LEU A 564 16.84 4.14 31.11
N PRO A 565 17.75 3.32 31.66
CA PRO A 565 17.85 3.12 33.11
C PRO A 565 18.18 4.41 33.86
N ASN A 566 17.66 4.57 35.09
CA ASN A 566 17.73 5.79 35.92
C ASN A 566 19.15 6.34 36.24
N ASN A 567 20.23 5.63 35.90
CA ASN A 567 21.62 5.97 36.25
C ASN A 567 22.53 6.24 35.03
N TYR A 568 21.98 6.63 33.88
CA TYR A 568 22.76 6.82 32.67
C TYR A 568 23.50 8.18 32.64
N MET A 569 24.80 8.17 32.28
CA MET A 569 25.69 9.34 32.38
C MET A 569 25.38 10.49 31.41
N ASN A 570 24.54 10.28 30.39
CA ASN A 570 24.19 11.33 29.42
C ASN A 570 22.71 11.21 28.99
N SER A 571 21.82 11.96 29.64
CA SER A 571 20.37 11.89 29.45
C SER A 571 19.84 12.62 28.20
N THR A 572 20.71 13.19 27.37
CA THR A 572 20.31 14.01 26.20
C THR A 572 20.13 13.20 24.91
N ILE A 573 20.72 12.01 24.82
CA ILE A 573 20.63 11.16 23.63
C ILE A 573 19.43 10.23 23.78
N GLN A 574 18.48 10.33 22.83
CA GLN A 574 17.35 9.41 22.73
C GLN A 574 17.78 8.14 22.00
N PHE A 575 17.33 6.99 22.52
CA PHE A 575 17.60 5.68 21.95
C PHE A 575 16.32 5.01 21.48
N LEU A 576 16.47 4.12 20.51
CA LEU A 576 15.46 3.27 19.93
C LEU A 576 15.86 1.81 20.14
N HIS A 577 14.88 0.92 20.09
CA HIS A 577 15.07 -0.53 20.04
C HIS A 577 13.99 -1.16 19.16
N PHE A 578 14.11 -2.46 18.93
CA PHE A 578 13.09 -3.26 18.25
C PHE A 578 12.21 -4.01 19.26
N GLU A 579 10.90 -4.03 19.00
CA GLU A 579 9.90 -4.84 19.70
C GLU A 579 9.35 -5.88 18.72
N PRO A 580 9.31 -7.18 19.05
CA PRO A 580 8.76 -8.20 18.16
C PRO A 580 7.23 -8.07 18.04
N LEU A 581 6.71 -8.20 16.82
CA LEU A 581 5.30 -8.33 16.52
C LEU A 581 4.88 -9.80 16.39
N THR A 582 5.78 -10.66 15.90
CA THR A 582 5.53 -12.09 15.73
C THR A 582 5.99 -12.90 16.94
N PHE A 583 5.17 -13.87 17.36
CA PHE A 583 5.45 -14.79 18.47
C PHE A 583 5.33 -16.26 18.04
N VAL A 584 6.35 -16.75 17.32
CA VAL A 584 6.47 -18.16 16.90
C VAL A 584 7.74 -18.76 17.53
N PRO A 585 7.65 -19.92 18.20
CA PRO A 585 8.77 -20.43 18.99
C PRO A 585 9.98 -20.81 18.13
N PHE A 586 11.15 -20.30 18.51
CA PHE A 586 12.44 -20.83 18.06
C PHE A 586 12.66 -22.27 18.52
N ASP A 587 13.26 -23.10 17.66
CA ASP A 587 13.53 -24.51 17.98
C ASP A 587 14.67 -24.64 19.00
N ARG A 588 14.34 -25.12 20.20
CA ARG A 588 15.31 -25.30 21.29
C ARG A 588 16.34 -26.39 21.00
N ASN A 589 16.03 -27.36 20.15
CA ASN A 589 16.95 -28.45 19.82
C ASN A 589 18.12 -27.97 18.95
N LEU A 590 17.93 -26.87 18.23
CA LEU A 590 18.93 -26.25 17.35
C LEU A 590 19.83 -25.22 18.08
N ILE A 591 19.59 -24.93 19.35
CA ILE A 591 20.29 -23.88 20.10
C ILE A 591 21.40 -24.47 20.99
N ILE A 592 22.60 -23.89 20.90
CA ILE A 592 23.72 -24.15 21.80
C ILE A 592 23.75 -23.04 22.85
N CYS A 593 23.10 -23.26 24.00
CA CYS A 593 22.96 -22.26 25.06
C CYS A 593 24.29 -21.68 25.54
N GLU A 594 25.37 -22.46 25.50
CA GLU A 594 26.71 -22.05 25.91
C GLU A 594 27.33 -20.99 24.99
N MET A 595 26.81 -20.83 23.77
CA MET A 595 27.23 -19.77 22.86
C MET A 595 26.47 -18.47 23.07
N LEU A 596 25.37 -18.47 23.84
CA LEU A 596 24.58 -17.28 24.10
C LEU A 596 25.10 -16.53 25.33
N THR A 597 25.12 -15.20 25.25
CA THR A 597 25.31 -14.35 26.42
C THR A 597 24.10 -14.45 27.36
N THR A 598 24.27 -14.10 28.62
CA THR A 598 23.16 -14.04 29.60
C THR A 598 22.01 -13.14 29.11
N ALA A 599 22.33 -12.03 28.43
CA ALA A 599 21.31 -11.12 27.88
C ALA A 599 20.50 -11.79 26.77
N GLN A 600 21.15 -12.42 25.80
CA GLN A 600 20.49 -13.17 24.72
C GLN A 600 19.64 -14.33 25.26
N LEU A 601 20.16 -15.08 26.24
CA LEU A 601 19.41 -16.16 26.86
C LEU A 601 18.18 -15.65 27.62
N ASN A 602 18.29 -14.51 28.31
CA ASN A 602 17.16 -13.88 28.99
C ASN A 602 16.11 -13.38 28.00
N TRP A 603 16.54 -12.77 26.88
CA TRP A 603 15.66 -12.35 25.80
C TRP A 603 14.92 -13.55 25.19
N LEU A 604 15.63 -14.62 24.86
CA LEU A 604 15.02 -15.84 24.30
C LEU A 604 13.98 -16.46 25.25
N ASN A 605 14.32 -16.55 26.55
CA ASN A 605 13.39 -17.04 27.56
C ASN A 605 12.18 -16.14 27.74
N TRP A 606 12.35 -14.82 27.66
CA TRP A 606 11.24 -13.87 27.65
C TRP A 606 10.37 -14.06 26.42
N TYR A 607 10.97 -14.11 25.22
CA TYR A 607 10.26 -14.30 23.96
C TYR A 607 9.40 -15.58 23.95
N HIS A 608 9.94 -16.71 24.44
CA HIS A 608 9.17 -17.94 24.56
C HIS A 608 8.02 -17.85 25.59
N ARG A 609 8.22 -17.15 26.72
CA ARG A 609 7.12 -16.94 27.69
C ARG A 609 6.02 -16.03 27.14
N GLU A 610 6.39 -14.99 26.41
CA GLU A 610 5.42 -14.13 25.73
C GLU A 610 4.68 -14.90 24.65
N THR A 611 5.37 -15.76 23.90
CA THR A 611 4.76 -16.67 22.92
C THR A 611 3.67 -17.53 23.57
N ASP A 612 3.95 -18.17 24.72
CA ASP A 612 2.96 -18.95 25.45
C ASP A 612 1.80 -18.08 25.95
N THR A 613 2.10 -16.86 26.41
CA THR A 613 1.11 -15.91 26.95
C THR A 613 0.14 -15.45 25.86
N GLN A 614 0.64 -15.05 24.69
CA GLN A 614 -0.18 -14.62 23.56
C GLN A 614 -1.09 -15.76 23.07
N GLN A 615 -0.55 -16.99 22.99
CA GLN A 615 -1.35 -18.17 22.65
C GLN A 615 -2.47 -18.44 23.65
N GLN A 616 -2.18 -18.38 24.95
CA GLN A 616 -3.17 -18.60 26.01
C GLN A 616 -4.25 -17.52 26.02
N GLN A 617 -3.88 -16.25 25.88
CA GLN A 617 -4.83 -15.14 25.83
C GLN A 617 -5.77 -15.28 24.63
N GLN A 618 -5.26 -15.64 23.46
CA GLN A 618 -6.12 -15.83 22.30
C GLN A 618 -7.01 -17.06 22.44
N GLN A 619 -6.49 -18.18 22.98
CA GLN A 619 -7.32 -19.34 23.28
C GLN A 619 -8.46 -18.98 24.24
N GLN A 620 -8.19 -18.18 25.28
CA GLN A 620 -9.21 -17.67 26.19
C GLN A 620 -10.20 -16.75 25.47
N GLN A 621 -9.76 -15.85 24.60
CA GLN A 621 -10.66 -14.99 23.82
C GLN A 621 -11.52 -15.81 22.85
N GLN A 622 -10.96 -16.83 22.21
CA GLN A 622 -11.72 -17.78 21.37
C GLN A 622 -12.71 -18.59 22.23
N GLN A 623 -12.30 -19.04 23.41
CA GLN A 623 -13.15 -19.75 24.39
C GLN A 623 -14.18 -18.86 25.09
N GLN A 624 -14.00 -17.53 25.14
CA GLN A 624 -14.96 -16.55 25.67
C GLN A 624 -15.91 -16.04 24.58
N ARG A 625 -15.47 -16.01 23.32
CA ARG A 625 -16.33 -15.83 22.15
C ARG A 625 -17.22 -17.06 21.91
N ILE A 626 -16.81 -18.23 22.39
CA ILE A 626 -17.69 -19.35 22.69
C ILE A 626 -18.36 -19.02 24.05
N PRO A 627 -19.68 -18.85 24.16
CA PRO A 627 -20.26 -18.67 25.49
C PRO A 627 -19.98 -19.93 26.31
N VAL A 628 -19.49 -19.73 27.54
CA VAL A 628 -19.41 -20.65 28.70
C VAL A 628 -19.83 -22.08 28.37
N THR A 629 -18.91 -23.02 28.57
CA THR A 629 -19.13 -24.47 28.63
C THR A 629 -20.56 -24.82 29.08
N ILE A 630 -21.46 -25.04 28.13
CA ILE A 630 -22.68 -25.77 28.39
C ILE A 630 -22.23 -27.22 28.40
N GLU A 631 -21.89 -27.74 29.57
CA GLU A 631 -21.90 -29.19 29.77
C GLU A 631 -23.26 -29.68 29.25
N PHE A 632 -23.21 -30.61 28.31
CA PHE A 632 -24.39 -31.16 27.66
C PHE A 632 -25.17 -31.98 28.71
N ASN A 633 -26.04 -31.30 29.45
CA ASN A 633 -26.93 -31.94 30.40
C ASN A 633 -28.18 -32.38 29.64
N GLU A 634 -28.32 -33.68 29.37
CA GLU A 634 -29.48 -34.25 28.65
C GLU A 634 -30.82 -33.84 29.30
N SER A 635 -30.83 -33.55 30.61
CA SER A 635 -32.05 -33.09 31.29
C SER A 635 -32.47 -31.69 30.85
N LEU A 636 -31.53 -30.75 30.65
CA LEU A 636 -31.80 -29.38 30.21
C LEU A 636 -32.24 -29.33 28.74
N PHE A 637 -31.75 -30.25 27.91
CA PHE A 637 -32.19 -30.37 26.52
C PHE A 637 -33.58 -30.99 26.40
N THR A 638 -33.89 -32.01 27.22
CA THR A 638 -35.24 -32.59 27.31
C THR A 638 -36.23 -31.55 27.81
N GLU A 639 -35.85 -30.77 28.83
CA GLU A 639 -36.66 -29.67 29.36
C GLU A 639 -36.85 -28.52 28.34
N PHE A 640 -35.84 -28.20 27.52
CA PHE A 640 -35.97 -27.21 26.44
C PHE A 640 -36.90 -27.68 25.31
N VAL A 641 -36.83 -28.96 24.94
CA VAL A 641 -37.67 -29.58 23.89
C VAL A 641 -39.10 -29.82 24.37
N GLU A 642 -39.30 -30.09 25.66
CA GLU A 642 -40.63 -30.28 26.26
C GLU A 642 -41.31 -28.95 26.64
N ASN A 643 -40.55 -27.91 27.04
CA ASN A 643 -41.12 -26.61 27.44
C ASN A 643 -41.27 -25.60 26.30
N THR A 644 -40.73 -25.87 25.11
CA THR A 644 -41.09 -25.10 23.90
C THR A 644 -42.40 -25.62 23.32
N HIS A 645 -43.51 -25.29 24.00
CA HIS A 645 -44.85 -25.34 23.42
C HIS A 645 -44.97 -24.29 22.30
N LEU A 646 -44.44 -24.63 21.12
CA LEU A 646 -44.86 -24.02 19.86
C LEU A 646 -45.94 -24.93 19.28
N ASP A 647 -47.14 -24.82 19.85
CA ASP A 647 -48.31 -25.57 19.41
C ASP A 647 -48.72 -25.21 17.97
N ASP A 648 -49.26 -26.23 17.31
CA ASP A 648 -49.96 -26.19 16.03
C ASP A 648 -51.04 -25.11 15.98
N GLU A 649 -50.74 -23.93 15.42
CA GLU A 649 -51.80 -23.06 14.89
C GLU A 649 -51.47 -22.57 13.48
N ARG A 650 -52.20 -23.17 12.52
CA ARG A 650 -52.45 -22.63 11.18
C ARG A 650 -53.26 -21.33 11.33
N HIS A 651 -52.61 -20.19 11.49
CA HIS A 651 -53.28 -18.90 11.31
C HIS A 651 -52.54 -17.99 10.33
N THR A 652 -53.20 -17.82 9.18
CA THR A 652 -53.06 -16.74 8.22
C THR A 652 -52.81 -15.39 8.89
N LEU A 653 -51.62 -14.82 8.70
CA LEU A 653 -51.34 -13.42 9.03
C LEU A 653 -51.53 -12.56 7.79
N SER A 654 -52.78 -12.10 7.62
CA SER A 654 -53.13 -10.92 6.83
C SER A 654 -52.63 -9.67 7.56
N LEU A 655 -51.75 -8.90 6.94
CA LEU A 655 -51.34 -7.59 7.44
C LEU A 655 -52.43 -6.56 7.10
N SER A 656 -53.34 -6.32 8.05
CA SER A 656 -54.13 -5.09 8.10
C SER A 656 -53.51 -4.09 9.08
N SER A 657 -53.45 -2.84 8.65
CA SER A 657 -52.89 -1.67 9.33
C SER A 657 -53.36 -1.43 10.77
N SER A 658 -52.41 -0.92 11.58
CA SER A 658 -52.55 0.13 12.63
C SER A 658 -52.11 -0.25 14.05
N SER A 659 -51.42 0.73 14.67
CA SER A 659 -50.98 0.84 16.07
C SER A 659 -49.91 -0.13 16.56
N GLY A 660 -48.84 0.45 17.11
CA GLY A 660 -47.63 -0.26 17.52
C GLY A 660 -47.69 -0.82 18.93
N GLN A 661 -46.82 -1.80 19.17
CA GLN A 661 -45.98 -1.89 20.36
C GLN A 661 -44.90 -2.95 20.11
N ILE A 662 -43.65 -2.54 20.35
CA ILE A 662 -42.45 -3.37 20.33
C ILE A 662 -42.54 -4.36 21.49
N ALA A 663 -42.45 -5.66 21.21
CA ALA A 663 -42.19 -6.70 22.20
C ALA A 663 -40.86 -7.42 21.87
N SER A 664 -39.84 -7.05 22.64
CA SER A 664 -38.52 -7.66 22.90
C SER A 664 -37.68 -8.22 21.73
N THR A 665 -36.81 -7.37 21.19
CA THR A 665 -35.66 -7.71 20.32
C THR A 665 -34.60 -8.58 21.01
N ASN A 666 -34.52 -8.59 22.35
CA ASN A 666 -33.51 -9.37 23.09
C ASN A 666 -33.74 -10.88 23.07
N THR A 667 -34.99 -11.36 23.10
CA THR A 667 -35.30 -12.79 23.12
C THR A 667 -34.97 -13.46 21.79
N ASN A 668 -35.21 -12.76 20.68
CA ASN A 668 -34.87 -13.26 19.33
C ASN A 668 -33.36 -13.25 19.06
N ILE A 669 -32.61 -12.30 19.64
CA ILE A 669 -31.14 -12.27 19.53
C ILE A 669 -30.50 -13.38 20.38
N GLU A 670 -31.03 -13.61 21.59
CA GLU A 670 -30.59 -14.70 22.48
C GLU A 670 -30.87 -16.08 21.87
N ILE A 671 -32.07 -16.28 21.32
CA ILE A 671 -32.45 -17.51 20.59
C ILE A 671 -31.54 -17.70 19.38
N ARG A 672 -31.33 -16.65 18.57
CA ARG A 672 -30.44 -16.69 17.40
C ARG A 672 -29.01 -17.06 17.77
N ARG A 673 -28.43 -16.44 18.81
CA ARG A 673 -27.07 -16.75 19.29
C ARG A 673 -26.95 -18.17 19.84
N ARG A 674 -27.97 -18.66 20.55
CA ARG A 674 -28.00 -20.05 21.06
C ARG A 674 -28.15 -21.05 19.92
N THR A 675 -28.95 -20.75 18.90
CA THR A 675 -29.09 -21.56 17.68
C THR A 675 -27.79 -21.57 16.87
N GLU A 676 -27.13 -20.44 16.70
CA GLU A 676 -25.81 -20.31 16.03
C GLU A 676 -24.73 -21.12 16.76
N ALA A 677 -24.69 -21.06 18.10
CA ALA A 677 -23.77 -21.85 18.90
C ALA A 677 -24.04 -23.36 18.79
N LEU A 678 -25.31 -23.77 18.82
CA LEU A 678 -25.70 -25.18 18.65
C LEU A 678 -25.33 -25.70 17.25
N ILE A 679 -25.52 -24.87 16.22
CA ILE A 679 -25.12 -25.17 14.83
C ILE A 679 -23.60 -25.29 14.73
N PHE A 680 -22.84 -24.40 15.36
CA PHE A 680 -21.38 -24.46 15.36
C PHE A 680 -20.84 -25.72 16.07
N ILE A 681 -21.48 -26.16 17.16
CA ILE A 681 -21.17 -27.42 17.86
C ILE A 681 -21.49 -28.65 16.98
N LEU A 682 -22.61 -28.61 16.27
CA LEU A 682 -22.98 -29.68 15.33
C LEU A 682 -22.02 -29.74 14.12
N LEU A 683 -21.62 -28.57 13.61
CA LEU A 683 -20.68 -28.44 12.50
C LEU A 683 -19.25 -28.84 12.89
N SER A 684 -18.81 -28.59 14.13
CA SER A 684 -17.48 -28.98 14.61
C SER A 684 -17.35 -30.48 14.89
N LYS A 685 -18.46 -31.15 15.24
CA LYS A 685 -18.50 -32.62 15.37
C LYS A 685 -18.69 -33.36 14.04
N LEU A 686 -19.14 -32.69 12.99
CA LEU A 686 -19.24 -33.21 11.62
C LEU A 686 -17.92 -32.98 10.84
N SER A 687 -16.83 -33.58 11.31
CA SER A 687 -15.63 -33.78 10.48
C SER A 687 -15.59 -35.22 9.94
N TYR A 688 -14.87 -35.40 8.83
CA TYR A 688 -14.86 -36.59 7.96
C TYR A 688 -14.92 -37.93 8.73
N GLU A 689 -15.87 -38.78 8.33
CA GLU A 689 -16.05 -40.18 8.78
C GLU A 689 -16.50 -40.39 10.24
N THR A 690 -17.78 -40.15 10.52
CA THR A 690 -18.41 -40.67 11.75
C THR A 690 -19.37 -41.82 11.44
N THR A 691 -19.05 -43.03 11.92
CA THR A 691 -19.90 -44.23 11.87
C THR A 691 -20.90 -44.31 13.04
N ASP A 692 -21.09 -43.22 13.78
CA ASP A 692 -21.88 -43.20 15.01
C ASP A 692 -23.39 -43.34 14.72
N LYS A 693 -23.96 -44.48 15.12
CA LYS A 693 -25.40 -44.78 15.03
C LYS A 693 -26.26 -43.77 15.80
N THR A 694 -25.72 -43.14 16.83
CA THR A 694 -26.41 -42.16 17.67
C THR A 694 -26.59 -40.85 16.91
N LEU A 695 -25.55 -40.43 16.19
CA LEU A 695 -25.58 -39.23 15.33
C LEU A 695 -26.54 -39.42 14.14
N ARG A 696 -26.63 -40.63 13.56
CA ARG A 696 -27.64 -40.94 12.54
C ARG A 696 -29.07 -40.83 13.09
N ARG A 697 -29.36 -41.36 14.29
CA ARG A 697 -30.67 -41.19 14.94
C ARG A 697 -30.99 -39.72 15.26
N PHE A 698 -29.97 -38.95 15.63
CA PHE A 698 -30.07 -37.52 15.90
C PHE A 698 -30.44 -36.70 14.65
N LEU A 699 -29.86 -37.06 13.49
CA LEU A 699 -30.14 -36.42 12.19
C LEU A 699 -31.50 -36.79 11.57
N TYR A 700 -32.15 -37.86 12.03
CA TYR A 700 -33.54 -38.21 11.65
C TYR A 700 -34.62 -37.44 12.43
N ASN A 701 -34.24 -36.56 13.38
CA ASN A 701 -35.20 -35.77 14.15
C ASN A 701 -35.75 -34.59 13.31
N ARG A 702 -37.01 -34.72 12.86
CA ARG A 702 -37.68 -33.75 11.97
C ARG A 702 -37.71 -32.31 12.50
N ARG A 703 -37.80 -32.12 13.82
CA ARG A 703 -37.82 -30.78 14.43
C ARG A 703 -36.46 -30.08 14.26
N LEU A 704 -35.37 -30.82 14.33
CA LEU A 704 -34.01 -30.26 14.20
C LEU A 704 -33.71 -29.82 12.76
N VAL A 705 -34.10 -30.64 11.77
CA VAL A 705 -33.94 -30.29 10.33
C VAL A 705 -34.79 -29.06 9.97
N SER A 706 -36.02 -28.97 10.49
CA SER A 706 -36.89 -27.80 10.32
C SER A 706 -36.29 -26.51 10.94
N LEU A 707 -35.69 -26.61 12.13
CA LEU A 707 -34.99 -25.50 12.78
C LEU A 707 -33.75 -25.04 11.99
N LEU A 708 -32.96 -25.97 11.45
CA LEU A 708 -31.79 -25.66 10.60
C LEU A 708 -32.18 -24.96 9.30
N LEU A 709 -33.28 -25.41 8.66
CA LEU A 709 -33.80 -24.79 7.43
C LEU A 709 -34.40 -23.41 7.69
N ARG A 710 -35.10 -23.21 8.81
CA ARG A 710 -35.59 -21.88 9.24
C ARG A 710 -34.47 -20.92 9.59
N TYR A 711 -33.37 -21.40 10.17
CA TYR A 711 -32.20 -20.58 10.43
C TYR A 711 -31.59 -20.02 9.14
N ILE A 712 -31.52 -20.82 8.07
CA ILE A 712 -31.04 -20.38 6.75
C ILE A 712 -31.99 -19.36 6.11
N TYR A 713 -33.30 -19.56 6.25
CA TYR A 713 -34.31 -18.62 5.75
C TYR A 713 -34.25 -17.24 6.44
N LEU A 714 -33.78 -17.21 7.70
CA LEU A 714 -33.68 -15.98 8.50
C LEU A 714 -32.29 -15.29 8.41
N CYS A 715 -31.34 -15.84 7.65
CA CYS A 715 -30.04 -15.21 7.40
C CYS A 715 -30.06 -14.48 6.06
N ASP A 716 -29.75 -13.17 6.07
CA ASP A 716 -29.76 -12.31 4.88
C ASP A 716 -28.69 -12.72 3.82
N GLU A 717 -27.68 -13.50 4.20
CA GLU A 717 -26.78 -14.19 3.27
C GLU A 717 -26.59 -15.68 3.67
N PRO A 718 -26.88 -16.65 2.78
CA PRO A 718 -26.77 -18.05 3.13
C PRO A 718 -25.30 -18.53 3.09
N ASN A 719 -24.81 -19.03 4.22
CA ASN A 719 -23.45 -19.57 4.33
C ASN A 719 -23.23 -20.78 3.38
N PRO A 720 -22.28 -20.72 2.42
CA PRO A 720 -22.05 -21.78 1.44
C PRO A 720 -21.65 -23.14 2.04
N ARG A 721 -21.02 -23.16 3.24
CA ARG A 721 -20.71 -24.40 3.97
C ARG A 721 -21.98 -25.04 4.54
N ALA A 722 -22.92 -24.24 5.05
CA ALA A 722 -24.19 -24.76 5.57
C ALA A 722 -25.02 -25.41 4.46
N ILE A 723 -25.06 -24.78 3.27
CA ILE A 723 -25.73 -25.32 2.08
C ILE A 723 -25.09 -26.64 1.62
N ARG A 724 -23.75 -26.72 1.52
CA ARG A 724 -23.04 -27.95 1.14
C ARG A 724 -23.26 -29.10 2.12
N ILE A 725 -23.34 -28.82 3.41
CA ILE A 725 -23.56 -29.82 4.45
C ILE A 725 -25.00 -30.33 4.41
N ILE A 726 -25.98 -29.44 4.20
CA ILE A 726 -27.39 -29.84 4.01
C ILE A 726 -27.54 -30.68 2.76
N TYR A 727 -26.90 -30.31 1.64
CA TYR A 727 -26.89 -31.11 0.41
C TYR A 727 -26.32 -32.53 0.64
N ARG A 728 -25.25 -32.64 1.44
CA ARG A 728 -24.69 -33.97 1.81
C ARG A 728 -25.63 -34.73 2.73
N LEU A 729 -26.28 -34.06 3.69
CA LEU A 729 -27.23 -34.67 4.63
C LEU A 729 -28.49 -35.18 3.90
N THR A 730 -29.07 -34.39 2.99
CA THR A 730 -30.27 -34.77 2.22
C THR A 730 -29.99 -35.93 1.27
N LYS A 731 -28.81 -35.96 0.65
CA LYS A 731 -28.36 -37.08 -0.19
C LYS A 731 -28.05 -38.36 0.60
N THR A 732 -27.60 -38.23 1.86
CA THR A 732 -27.27 -39.37 2.73
C THR A 732 -28.51 -39.98 3.41
N LEU A 733 -29.57 -39.18 3.61
CA LEU A 733 -30.79 -39.59 4.32
C LEU A 733 -31.97 -39.96 3.40
N ASP A 734 -31.83 -39.79 2.08
CA ASP A 734 -32.83 -40.10 1.03
C ASP A 734 -34.21 -39.45 1.28
N CYS A 735 -34.21 -38.17 1.64
CA CYS A 735 -35.41 -37.43 2.08
C CYS A 735 -35.95 -36.46 1.01
N THR A 736 -35.87 -36.80 -0.28
CA THR A 736 -36.22 -35.90 -1.39
C THR A 736 -37.71 -35.54 -1.41
N GLU A 737 -38.61 -36.48 -1.07
CA GLU A 737 -40.05 -36.21 -0.96
C GLU A 737 -40.41 -35.24 0.19
N TYR A 738 -39.62 -35.20 1.27
CA TYR A 738 -39.89 -34.34 2.43
C TYR A 738 -39.65 -32.85 2.18
N LEU A 739 -38.82 -32.52 1.18
CA LEU A 739 -38.54 -31.13 0.80
C LEU A 739 -39.68 -30.52 -0.01
N ILE A 740 -40.48 -31.36 -0.69
CA ILE A 740 -41.63 -30.95 -1.49
C ILE A 740 -42.83 -30.59 -0.59
N ASP A 741 -43.08 -31.39 0.46
CA ASP A 741 -44.18 -31.16 1.41
C ASP A 741 -43.99 -29.91 2.30
N LEU A 742 -42.76 -29.42 2.45
CA LEU A 742 -42.45 -28.20 3.19
C LEU A 742 -42.60 -26.91 2.37
N GLY A 743 -43.06 -27.01 1.11
CA GLY A 743 -43.41 -25.84 0.28
C GLY A 743 -42.21 -24.99 -0.13
N LEU A 744 -41.03 -25.60 -0.35
CA LEU A 744 -39.80 -24.91 -0.72
C LEU A 744 -39.31 -25.34 -2.12
N PRO A 745 -39.71 -24.64 -3.21
CA PRO A 745 -39.21 -24.89 -4.56
C PRO A 745 -37.70 -24.65 -4.73
N TYR A 746 -37.08 -23.90 -3.81
CA TYR A 746 -35.69 -23.44 -3.89
C TYR A 746 -34.62 -24.55 -3.83
N LEU A 747 -34.94 -25.73 -3.28
CA LEU A 747 -33.98 -26.83 -3.16
C LEU A 747 -33.87 -27.68 -4.43
N ILE A 748 -34.88 -27.64 -5.32
CA ILE A 748 -34.79 -28.28 -6.65
C ILE A 748 -33.86 -27.45 -7.57
N GLU A 749 -33.76 -26.14 -7.35
CA GLU A 749 -32.85 -25.23 -8.05
C GLU A 749 -31.36 -25.56 -7.81
N LEU A 750 -30.99 -26.14 -6.66
CA LEU A 750 -29.60 -26.51 -6.35
C LEU A 750 -29.13 -27.81 -7.02
N ASN A 751 -30.04 -28.62 -7.56
CA ASN A 751 -29.72 -29.85 -8.28
C ASN A 751 -29.23 -29.61 -9.73
N PHE A 752 -29.34 -28.39 -10.26
CA PHE A 752 -28.92 -28.05 -11.63
C PHE A 752 -27.58 -27.31 -11.74
N TYR A 753 -26.91 -27.04 -10.61
CA TYR A 753 -25.60 -26.36 -10.59
C TYR A 753 -24.40 -27.29 -10.87
N SER A 754 -24.62 -28.53 -11.31
CA SER A 754 -23.56 -29.39 -11.88
C SER A 754 -23.65 -29.40 -13.41
N ASN A 755 -22.85 -28.53 -14.05
CA ASN A 755 -22.51 -28.45 -15.48
C ASN A 755 -23.32 -29.32 -16.46
N ILE A 756 -24.19 -28.68 -17.28
CA ILE A 756 -24.66 -29.25 -18.54
C ILE A 756 -24.41 -28.24 -19.66
N TYR A 757 -23.55 -28.62 -20.62
CA TYR A 757 -23.52 -28.03 -21.97
C TYR A 757 -24.70 -28.61 -22.76
N ILE A 758 -25.63 -27.78 -23.24
CA ILE A 758 -26.69 -28.24 -24.15
C ILE A 758 -26.33 -27.78 -25.56
N HIS A 759 -25.87 -28.72 -26.38
CA HIS A 759 -25.83 -28.58 -27.83
C HIS A 759 -27.23 -28.71 -28.41
N ASP A 760 -27.50 -27.91 -29.45
CA ASP A 760 -28.61 -27.93 -30.41
C ASP A 760 -29.63 -29.07 -30.26
N TYR A 761 -30.91 -28.74 -30.00
CA TYR A 761 -32.06 -29.26 -30.75
C TYR A 761 -33.35 -28.49 -30.37
N ASN A 762 -34.11 -28.11 -31.39
CA ASN A 762 -35.41 -27.44 -31.32
C ASN A 762 -36.38 -28.11 -30.33
N TYR A 763 -36.76 -27.41 -29.25
CA TYR A 763 -37.86 -27.81 -28.38
C TYR A 763 -38.92 -26.70 -28.34
N THR A 764 -40.12 -26.99 -28.82
CA THR A 764 -41.30 -26.12 -28.70
C THR A 764 -42.02 -26.41 -27.39
N ILE A 765 -42.25 -25.36 -26.60
CA ILE A 765 -42.85 -25.35 -25.26
C ILE A 765 -44.37 -25.59 -25.37
N ASN A 766 -44.90 -26.52 -24.57
CA ASN A 766 -46.33 -26.85 -24.52
C ASN A 766 -47.00 -26.22 -23.28
N ASN A 767 -48.34 -26.28 -23.18
CA ASN A 767 -49.13 -25.52 -22.20
C ASN A 767 -48.85 -25.83 -20.71
N ASP A 768 -48.32 -27.00 -20.35
CA ASP A 768 -47.94 -27.30 -18.95
C ASP A 768 -46.65 -26.57 -18.54
N ASP A 769 -45.76 -26.30 -19.51
CA ASP A 769 -44.57 -25.49 -19.30
C ASP A 769 -44.93 -24.00 -19.16
N GLN A 770 -46.05 -23.53 -19.72
CA GLN A 770 -46.53 -22.15 -19.51
C GLN A 770 -46.96 -21.88 -18.06
N TYR A 771 -47.42 -22.89 -17.33
CA TYR A 771 -47.77 -22.71 -15.91
C TYR A 771 -46.52 -22.62 -15.03
N LEU A 772 -45.50 -23.45 -15.31
CA LEU A 772 -44.19 -23.34 -14.65
C LEU A 772 -43.48 -22.03 -15.01
N LEU A 773 -43.58 -21.59 -16.28
CA LEU A 773 -43.01 -20.33 -16.73
C LEU A 773 -43.70 -19.13 -16.09
N ASN A 774 -45.03 -19.15 -15.91
CA ASN A 774 -45.77 -18.09 -15.21
C ASN A 774 -45.41 -18.00 -13.71
N ILE A 775 -45.06 -19.12 -13.07
CA ILE A 775 -44.57 -19.12 -11.68
C ILE A 775 -43.13 -18.57 -11.62
N LEU A 776 -42.27 -18.96 -12.55
CA LEU A 776 -40.88 -18.48 -12.65
C LEU A 776 -40.80 -16.99 -13.04
N LEU A 777 -41.76 -16.49 -13.83
CA LEU A 777 -41.81 -15.10 -14.32
C LEU A 777 -42.20 -14.09 -13.23
N ASN A 778 -42.91 -14.52 -12.18
CA ASN A 778 -43.40 -13.59 -11.16
C ASN A 778 -42.39 -13.29 -10.05
N ASP A 779 -41.44 -14.19 -9.75
CA ASP A 779 -40.63 -14.04 -8.53
C ASP A 779 -39.10 -14.20 -8.66
N ASN A 780 -38.51 -14.36 -9.85
CA ASN A 780 -37.05 -14.62 -9.94
C ASN A 780 -36.24 -13.56 -10.71
N ARG A 781 -35.63 -12.64 -9.94
CA ARG A 781 -34.64 -11.62 -10.38
C ARG A 781 -33.31 -12.24 -10.85
N ALA A 782 -32.93 -13.40 -10.32
CA ALA A 782 -31.65 -14.07 -10.61
C ALA A 782 -31.66 -14.91 -11.91
N PHE A 783 -32.82 -15.38 -12.34
CA PHE A 783 -32.99 -16.20 -13.55
C PHE A 783 -32.73 -15.40 -14.83
N PHE A 784 -33.20 -14.14 -14.89
CA PHE A 784 -33.05 -13.29 -16.08
C PHE A 784 -31.63 -12.71 -16.28
N GLN A 785 -30.87 -12.52 -15.20
CA GLN A 785 -29.52 -11.97 -15.26
C GLN A 785 -28.46 -12.99 -15.69
N ARG A 786 -28.75 -14.30 -15.66
CA ARG A 786 -27.76 -15.37 -15.93
C ARG A 786 -28.03 -16.19 -17.18
N LEU A 787 -29.09 -15.90 -17.93
CA LEU A 787 -29.26 -16.47 -19.26
C LEU A 787 -28.33 -15.72 -20.23
N SER A 788 -27.45 -16.46 -20.90
CA SER A 788 -26.71 -15.97 -22.06
C SER A 788 -27.67 -15.89 -23.25
N TRP A 789 -28.15 -14.69 -23.54
CA TRP A 789 -29.09 -14.45 -24.63
C TRP A 789 -28.30 -14.26 -25.93
N THR A 790 -28.45 -15.17 -26.89
CA THR A 790 -27.80 -15.05 -28.20
C THR A 790 -28.50 -14.05 -29.13
N ASN A 791 -29.65 -13.49 -28.74
CA ASN A 791 -30.41 -12.50 -29.53
C ASN A 791 -30.99 -11.36 -28.65
N GLU A 792 -30.49 -10.14 -28.85
CA GLU A 792 -30.77 -8.93 -28.07
C GLU A 792 -32.19 -8.37 -28.30
N GLU A 793 -32.78 -8.60 -29.46
CA GLU A 793 -34.13 -8.11 -29.81
C GLU A 793 -35.22 -8.86 -29.02
N ASN A 794 -35.03 -10.15 -28.74
CA ASN A 794 -35.94 -10.96 -27.93
C ASN A 794 -35.84 -10.63 -26.43
N ARG A 795 -34.64 -10.24 -25.96
CA ARG A 795 -34.43 -9.76 -24.59
C ARG A 795 -35.21 -8.46 -24.35
N LEU A 796 -35.15 -7.51 -25.28
CA LEU A 796 -35.83 -6.22 -25.15
C LEU A 796 -37.36 -6.34 -25.26
N LYS A 797 -37.89 -7.12 -26.22
CA LYS A 797 -39.34 -7.35 -26.34
C LYS A 797 -39.96 -8.07 -25.13
N THR A 798 -39.19 -8.94 -24.47
CA THR A 798 -39.65 -9.66 -23.28
C THR A 798 -39.70 -8.75 -22.04
N ILE A 799 -38.72 -7.85 -21.89
CA ILE A 799 -38.72 -6.85 -20.82
C ILE A 799 -39.88 -5.86 -21.01
N GLU A 800 -40.08 -5.37 -22.24
CA GLU A 800 -41.15 -4.43 -22.60
C GLU A 800 -42.55 -5.04 -22.35
N TYR A 801 -42.77 -6.29 -22.78
CA TYR A 801 -44.05 -6.99 -22.58
C TYR A 801 -44.36 -7.25 -21.09
N THR A 802 -43.35 -7.58 -20.29
CA THR A 802 -43.51 -7.87 -18.84
C THR A 802 -43.79 -6.61 -18.04
N LEU A 803 -43.18 -5.48 -18.40
CA LEU A 803 -43.40 -4.20 -17.72
C LEU A 803 -44.79 -3.62 -18.03
N ILE A 804 -45.22 -3.66 -19.30
CA ILE A 804 -46.53 -3.16 -19.72
C ILE A 804 -47.65 -3.97 -19.05
N LYS A 805 -47.55 -5.31 -19.00
CA LYS A 805 -48.57 -6.14 -18.34
C LYS A 805 -48.65 -5.92 -16.82
N ASN A 806 -47.51 -5.68 -16.16
CA ASN A 806 -47.49 -5.41 -14.72
C ASN A 806 -48.06 -4.04 -14.36
N ILE A 807 -47.88 -3.05 -15.24
CA ILE A 807 -48.50 -1.74 -15.12
C ILE A 807 -50.01 -1.87 -15.36
N GLU A 808 -50.44 -2.52 -16.45
CA GLU A 808 -51.86 -2.71 -16.77
C GLU A 808 -52.65 -3.47 -15.67
N ASN A 809 -52.01 -4.44 -15.00
CA ASN A 809 -52.67 -5.26 -13.98
C ASN A 809 -52.77 -4.62 -12.58
N HIS A 810 -52.00 -3.57 -12.27
CA HIS A 810 -51.86 -3.05 -10.90
C HIS A 810 -52.07 -1.53 -10.74
N ILE A 811 -52.68 -0.88 -11.72
CA ILE A 811 -52.72 0.58 -11.88
C ILE A 811 -53.34 1.41 -10.73
N ASN A 812 -53.99 0.83 -9.72
CA ASN A 812 -54.72 1.64 -8.71
C ASN A 812 -54.35 1.38 -7.24
N THR A 813 -53.13 0.96 -6.92
CA THR A 813 -52.71 0.84 -5.51
C THR A 813 -51.38 1.54 -5.19
N PRO A 814 -51.25 2.25 -4.06
CA PRO A 814 -50.02 2.93 -3.64
C PRO A 814 -48.79 2.01 -3.56
N TYR A 815 -49.01 0.71 -3.38
CA TYR A 815 -47.95 -0.29 -3.36
C TYR A 815 -47.27 -0.47 -4.72
N ALA A 816 -48.04 -0.44 -5.81
CA ALA A 816 -47.50 -0.56 -7.16
C ALA A 816 -46.61 0.64 -7.54
N ILE A 817 -46.96 1.85 -7.07
CA ILE A 817 -46.19 3.08 -7.32
C ILE A 817 -44.84 3.01 -6.59
N ASN A 818 -44.83 2.60 -5.31
CA ASN A 818 -43.59 2.48 -4.54
C ASN A 818 -42.66 1.39 -5.11
N GLU A 819 -43.20 0.30 -5.64
CA GLU A 819 -42.40 -0.76 -6.24
C GLU A 819 -41.83 -0.34 -7.61
N ILE A 820 -42.55 0.45 -8.41
CA ILE A 820 -42.03 1.07 -9.64
C ILE A 820 -40.89 2.04 -9.31
N VAL A 821 -41.05 2.90 -8.29
CA VAL A 821 -40.01 3.84 -7.83
C VAL A 821 -38.77 3.10 -7.35
N ARG A 822 -38.96 2.01 -6.59
CA ARG A 822 -37.86 1.18 -6.11
C ARG A 822 -37.10 0.51 -7.27
N ARG A 823 -37.82 -0.01 -8.27
CA ARG A 823 -37.23 -0.65 -9.46
C ARG A 823 -36.54 0.35 -10.40
N LEU A 824 -37.07 1.56 -10.50
CA LEU A 824 -36.41 2.66 -11.21
C LEU A 824 -35.09 3.01 -10.55
N ASN A 825 -35.02 3.10 -9.22
CA ASN A 825 -33.79 3.43 -8.50
C ASN A 825 -32.64 2.42 -8.72
N ASP A 826 -32.97 1.17 -9.04
CA ASP A 826 -32.01 0.07 -9.25
C ASP A 826 -31.50 -0.09 -10.71
N THR A 827 -31.84 0.82 -11.65
CA THR A 827 -31.40 0.77 -13.07
C THR A 827 -30.36 1.86 -13.42
N ASN A 828 -29.60 1.70 -14.52
CA ASN A 828 -28.57 2.67 -14.96
C ASN A 828 -29.20 3.96 -15.51
N LEU A 829 -28.43 5.07 -15.53
CA LEU A 829 -28.96 6.42 -15.82
C LEU A 829 -29.60 6.60 -17.21
N ASP A 830 -29.04 6.00 -18.26
CA ASP A 830 -29.60 6.08 -19.63
C ASP A 830 -30.90 5.27 -19.79
N ASP A 831 -30.97 4.11 -19.14
CA ASP A 831 -32.19 3.29 -19.07
C ASP A 831 -33.25 3.96 -18.17
N LYS A 832 -32.85 4.56 -17.04
CA LYS A 832 -33.71 5.44 -16.21
C LYS A 832 -34.28 6.58 -17.05
N PHE A 833 -33.46 7.20 -17.90
CA PHE A 833 -33.87 8.30 -18.77
C PHE A 833 -34.83 7.84 -19.87
N TYR A 834 -34.60 6.67 -20.46
CA TYR A 834 -35.47 6.06 -21.48
C TYR A 834 -36.80 5.57 -20.89
N ILE A 835 -36.77 4.96 -19.70
CA ILE A 835 -37.95 4.53 -18.94
C ILE A 835 -38.75 5.74 -18.44
N MET A 836 -38.08 6.82 -18.00
CA MET A 836 -38.73 8.08 -17.63
C MET A 836 -39.40 8.75 -18.85
N LEU A 837 -38.76 8.75 -20.02
CA LEU A 837 -39.32 9.27 -21.27
C LEU A 837 -40.52 8.47 -21.79
N THR A 838 -40.48 7.14 -21.69
CA THR A 838 -41.58 6.26 -22.13
C THR A 838 -42.74 6.23 -21.13
N SER A 839 -42.48 6.32 -19.81
CA SER A 839 -43.50 6.39 -18.77
C SER A 839 -44.25 7.73 -18.74
N VAL A 840 -43.55 8.85 -18.99
CA VAL A 840 -44.17 10.18 -19.10
C VAL A 840 -44.96 10.34 -20.41
N ALA A 841 -44.60 9.60 -21.47
CA ALA A 841 -45.30 9.63 -22.75
C ALA A 841 -46.64 8.84 -22.76
N THR A 842 -46.87 7.95 -21.79
CA THR A 842 -48.00 7.02 -21.77
C THR A 842 -49.03 7.29 -20.66
N LEU A 843 -48.70 8.11 -19.66
CA LEU A 843 -49.58 8.42 -18.53
C LEU A 843 -50.30 9.76 -18.72
N LYS A 844 -51.64 9.72 -18.80
CA LYS A 844 -52.50 10.92 -18.94
C LYS A 844 -52.84 11.61 -17.61
N GLU A 845 -52.30 11.16 -16.48
CA GLU A 845 -52.71 11.63 -15.15
C GLU A 845 -51.62 12.45 -14.44
N HIS A 846 -51.89 13.75 -14.30
CA HIS A 846 -50.99 14.78 -13.79
C HIS A 846 -50.54 14.61 -12.32
N HIS A 847 -51.23 13.78 -11.52
CA HIS A 847 -50.97 13.69 -10.07
C HIS A 847 -49.71 12.86 -9.74
N LEU A 848 -49.39 11.82 -10.52
CA LEU A 848 -48.20 11.00 -10.30
C LEU A 848 -46.89 11.78 -10.57
N ILE A 849 -46.94 12.70 -11.53
CA ILE A 849 -45.78 13.52 -11.93
C ILE A 849 -45.38 14.47 -10.79
N SER A 850 -46.33 15.00 -10.01
CA SER A 850 -46.01 15.93 -8.91
C SER A 850 -45.39 15.22 -7.70
N ILE A 851 -45.83 13.99 -7.41
CA ILE A 851 -45.31 13.19 -6.28
C ILE A 851 -43.86 12.77 -6.53
N LEU A 852 -43.54 12.37 -7.77
CA LEU A 852 -42.17 12.04 -8.17
C LEU A 852 -41.24 13.27 -8.12
N PHE A 853 -41.78 14.47 -8.36
CA PHE A 853 -41.01 15.71 -8.33
C PHE A 853 -40.74 16.21 -6.90
N GLU A 854 -41.74 16.18 -6.01
CA GLU A 854 -41.60 16.68 -4.63
C GLU A 854 -40.63 15.84 -3.78
N GLN A 855 -40.58 14.53 -3.94
CA GLN A 855 -39.68 13.69 -3.14
C GLN A 855 -38.21 13.77 -3.58
N SER A 856 -37.94 14.24 -4.80
CA SER A 856 -36.58 14.44 -5.29
C SER A 856 -35.90 15.71 -4.75
N LEU A 857 -36.69 16.66 -4.20
CA LEU A 857 -36.21 17.95 -3.66
C LEU A 857 -36.13 18.01 -2.13
N GLY A 858 -36.43 16.91 -1.42
CA GLY A 858 -36.62 16.89 0.04
C GLY A 858 -35.38 16.74 0.93
N TYR A 859 -34.14 16.84 0.44
CA TYR A 859 -32.95 16.75 1.30
C TYR A 859 -32.05 18.00 1.19
N ASN A 860 -31.97 18.74 2.31
CA ASN A 860 -31.41 20.09 2.48
C ASN A 860 -29.94 20.23 2.03
N TYR A 861 -29.75 21.02 0.98
CA TYR A 861 -28.49 21.66 0.58
C TYR A 861 -28.56 23.15 0.93
N LEU A 862 -27.90 23.62 1.99
CA LEU A 862 -27.59 25.05 2.20
C LEU A 862 -26.33 25.20 3.07
N SER A 863 -25.16 25.37 2.42
CA SER A 863 -24.15 26.39 2.79
C SER A 863 -22.95 26.36 1.82
N ASP A 864 -22.90 27.38 0.96
CA ASP A 864 -21.79 27.97 0.18
C ASP A 864 -20.98 27.10 -0.79
N GLN A 865 -21.25 27.16 -2.10
CA GLN A 865 -21.03 28.23 -3.11
C GLN A 865 -19.63 28.19 -3.78
N SER A 866 -19.49 27.35 -4.81
CA SER A 866 -19.29 27.84 -6.19
C SER A 866 -19.22 26.73 -7.25
N ASN A 867 -19.82 27.04 -8.41
CA ASN A 867 -19.85 26.42 -9.75
C ASN A 867 -21.01 25.53 -10.21
N ASP A 868 -21.83 24.92 -9.33
CA ASP A 868 -22.97 24.10 -9.79
C ASP A 868 -24.30 24.86 -10.02
N GLU A 869 -24.33 26.17 -9.75
CA GLU A 869 -25.52 26.98 -10.00
C GLU A 869 -25.83 27.15 -11.50
N ARG A 870 -24.84 26.97 -12.41
CA ARG A 870 -25.05 27.13 -13.86
C ARG A 870 -25.65 25.91 -14.54
N ALA A 871 -25.33 24.70 -14.10
CA ALA A 871 -25.83 23.45 -14.67
C ALA A 871 -27.29 23.18 -14.25
N CYS A 872 -27.60 23.42 -12.98
CA CYS A 872 -28.96 23.38 -12.46
C CYS A 872 -29.85 24.45 -13.11
N PHE A 873 -29.33 25.66 -13.35
CA PHE A 873 -30.06 26.72 -14.07
C PHE A 873 -30.32 26.38 -15.55
N TRP A 874 -29.40 25.68 -16.23
CA TRP A 874 -29.57 25.25 -17.63
C TRP A 874 -30.52 24.06 -17.78
N ALA A 875 -30.47 23.08 -16.87
CA ALA A 875 -31.39 21.95 -16.82
C ALA A 875 -32.82 22.40 -16.50
N PHE A 876 -32.98 23.31 -15.54
CA PHE A 876 -34.26 23.91 -15.16
C PHE A 876 -34.86 24.75 -16.31
N ARG A 877 -34.04 25.54 -17.02
CA ARG A 877 -34.48 26.32 -18.19
C ARG A 877 -34.92 25.45 -19.37
N THR A 878 -34.38 24.24 -19.49
CA THR A 878 -34.72 23.27 -20.54
C THR A 878 -36.01 22.52 -20.22
N LEU A 879 -36.24 22.20 -18.94
CA LEU A 879 -37.48 21.60 -18.44
C LEU A 879 -38.68 22.57 -18.52
N VAL A 880 -38.50 23.83 -18.10
CA VAL A 880 -39.51 24.90 -18.18
C VAL A 880 -39.88 25.25 -19.63
N ARG A 881 -38.94 25.12 -20.58
CA ARG A 881 -39.21 25.32 -22.01
C ARG A 881 -39.98 24.17 -22.67
N ARG A 882 -39.89 22.95 -22.14
CA ARG A 882 -40.57 21.77 -22.69
C ARG A 882 -41.96 21.51 -22.06
N CYS A 883 -42.20 21.97 -20.84
CA CYS A 883 -43.51 21.90 -20.19
C CYS A 883 -44.44 23.08 -20.53
N ALA A 884 -44.01 24.00 -21.38
CA ALA A 884 -44.82 25.11 -21.88
C ALA A 884 -45.80 24.64 -22.98
N SER A 885 -46.85 23.92 -22.57
CA SER A 885 -48.15 24.05 -23.25
C SER A 885 -49.00 25.10 -22.51
N ALA A 886 -49.83 25.81 -23.26
CA ALA A 886 -50.22 27.21 -23.04
C ALA A 886 -51.15 27.53 -21.85
N THR A 887 -51.27 26.69 -20.81
CA THR A 887 -52.32 26.86 -19.78
C THR A 887 -51.85 27.24 -18.38
N ASN A 888 -50.56 27.37 -18.05
CA ASN A 888 -50.15 27.68 -16.67
C ASN A 888 -48.98 28.67 -16.51
N ARG A 889 -48.95 29.74 -17.31
CA ARG A 889 -47.92 30.81 -17.21
C ARG A 889 -48.04 31.70 -15.97
N THR A 890 -49.17 31.71 -15.26
CA THR A 890 -49.42 32.62 -14.14
C THR A 890 -48.73 32.16 -12.85
N TYR A 891 -48.78 30.86 -12.54
CA TYR A 891 -48.19 30.28 -11.32
C TYR A 891 -46.66 30.33 -11.30
N ILE A 892 -46.02 30.22 -12.46
CA ILE A 892 -44.56 30.24 -12.60
C ILE A 892 -43.98 31.64 -12.31
N ASN A 893 -44.72 32.70 -12.66
CA ASN A 893 -44.25 34.08 -12.45
C ASN A 893 -44.44 34.57 -11.01
N GLU A 894 -45.42 34.05 -10.26
CA GLU A 894 -45.57 34.37 -8.83
C GLU A 894 -44.44 33.75 -8.00
N TYR A 895 -43.99 32.54 -8.37
CA TYR A 895 -42.93 31.84 -7.64
C TYR A 895 -41.53 32.40 -7.92
N LEU A 896 -41.27 32.89 -9.14
CA LEU A 896 -39.99 33.55 -9.49
C LEU A 896 -39.79 34.88 -8.74
N ASN A 897 -40.88 35.57 -8.38
CA ASN A 897 -40.81 36.82 -7.62
C ASN A 897 -40.58 36.62 -6.11
N GLU A 898 -40.91 35.46 -5.56
CA GLU A 898 -40.64 35.09 -4.16
C GLU A 898 -39.14 34.74 -3.95
N LEU A 899 -38.55 34.00 -4.89
CA LEU A 899 -37.13 33.61 -4.85
C LEU A 899 -36.17 34.80 -4.92
N GLN A 900 -36.55 35.88 -5.61
CA GLN A 900 -35.71 37.07 -5.73
C GLN A 900 -35.63 37.90 -4.43
N LYS A 901 -36.51 37.66 -3.45
CA LYS A 901 -36.49 38.31 -2.14
C LYS A 901 -35.57 37.62 -1.12
N HIS A 902 -35.16 36.37 -1.36
CA HIS A 902 -34.44 35.56 -0.36
C HIS A 902 -32.90 35.64 -0.44
N PHE A 903 -32.33 36.26 -1.47
CA PHE A 903 -30.87 36.34 -1.68
C PHE A 903 -30.27 37.74 -1.39
N GLN A 904 -30.52 38.30 -0.20
CA GLN A 904 -29.68 39.36 0.38
C GLN A 904 -28.77 38.77 1.47
N THR A 905 -27.44 38.95 1.32
CA THR A 905 -26.35 38.46 2.18
C THR A 905 -26.36 38.97 3.64
N PRO A 906 -25.92 38.16 4.63
CA PRO A 906 -25.42 38.63 5.93
C PRO A 906 -23.94 38.26 6.24
N ALA A 907 -23.38 38.89 7.29
CA ALA A 907 -21.97 39.21 7.52
C ALA A 907 -21.16 38.32 8.52
N ILE A 908 -19.83 38.50 8.52
CA ILE A 908 -18.78 37.91 9.39
C ILE A 908 -18.95 38.30 10.87
N THR A 909 -18.91 37.33 11.81
CA THR A 909 -18.56 37.50 13.26
C THR A 909 -18.03 36.14 13.80
N GLN A 910 -16.93 35.97 14.55
CA GLN A 910 -16.34 36.74 15.65
C GLN A 910 -14.79 36.68 15.65
N THR A 911 -14.14 37.84 15.78
CA THR A 911 -12.72 38.02 16.15
C THR A 911 -12.62 38.40 17.63
N THR A 912 -11.84 37.70 18.44
CA THR A 912 -11.57 38.12 19.84
C THR A 912 -10.26 38.89 19.91
N ASN A 913 -10.35 40.22 19.94
CA ASN A 913 -9.24 41.08 20.33
C ASN A 913 -9.11 41.05 21.86
N ILE A 914 -7.89 40.89 22.37
CA ILE A 914 -7.59 40.89 23.82
C ILE A 914 -6.65 42.07 24.12
N GLU A 915 -6.76 42.63 25.31
CA GLU A 915 -5.88 43.68 25.79
C GLU A 915 -4.68 43.09 26.54
N LEU A 916 -3.46 43.32 26.05
CA LEU A 916 -2.23 42.95 26.76
C LEU A 916 -1.80 44.11 27.64
N ASN A 917 -1.76 43.92 28.96
CA ASN A 917 -1.29 44.93 29.90
C ASN A 917 0.20 44.71 30.19
N ILE A 918 1.03 45.66 29.76
CA ILE A 918 2.49 45.54 29.84
C ILE A 918 2.97 46.23 31.11
N ASN A 919 3.44 45.44 32.08
CA ASN A 919 4.02 45.91 33.35
C ASN A 919 3.18 46.98 34.10
N ASN A 920 1.85 46.93 34.01
CA ASN A 920 0.88 47.83 34.65
C ASN A 920 1.02 49.33 34.28
N LYS A 921 1.69 49.66 33.17
CA LYS A 921 1.93 51.05 32.75
C LYS A 921 1.19 51.44 31.47
N GLN A 922 1.01 50.52 30.54
CA GLN A 922 0.35 50.72 29.24
C GLN A 922 -0.28 49.41 28.75
N SER A 923 -1.38 49.53 28.01
CA SER A 923 -2.06 48.40 27.39
C SER A 923 -2.09 48.50 25.88
N ILE A 924 -2.02 47.35 25.21
CA ILE A 924 -2.13 47.25 23.74
C ILE A 924 -3.15 46.19 23.36
N THR A 925 -4.09 46.56 22.49
CA THR A 925 -5.08 45.62 21.96
C THR A 925 -4.49 44.83 20.80
N VAL A 926 -4.57 43.51 20.89
CA VAL A 926 -4.00 42.59 19.89
C VAL A 926 -5.05 41.62 19.38
N ASN A 927 -4.91 41.24 18.11
CA ASN A 927 -5.68 40.15 17.53
C ASN A 927 -5.02 38.83 17.94
N THR A 928 -5.75 38.02 18.71
CA THR A 928 -5.25 36.77 19.27
C THR A 928 -4.91 35.76 18.19
N HIS A 929 -5.80 35.59 17.22
CA HIS A 929 -5.62 34.66 16.11
C HIS A 929 -4.34 34.98 15.31
N LEU A 930 -4.09 36.25 15.03
CA LEU A 930 -2.89 36.69 14.32
C LEU A 930 -1.62 36.34 15.08
N LEU A 931 -1.54 36.65 16.38
CA LEU A 931 -0.32 36.36 17.16
C LEU A 931 -0.08 34.86 17.36
N CYS A 932 -1.15 34.04 17.48
CA CYS A 932 -1.02 32.58 17.55
C CYS A 932 -0.32 31.99 16.34
N LEU A 933 -0.57 32.55 15.15
CA LEU A 933 0.03 32.08 13.90
C LEU A 933 1.52 32.39 13.79
N HIS A 934 2.04 33.34 14.59
CA HIS A 934 3.43 33.77 14.50
C HIS A 934 4.38 33.03 15.46
N SER A 935 3.87 32.43 16.55
CA SER A 935 4.71 31.67 17.48
C SER A 935 3.91 30.71 18.35
N ASP A 936 4.53 29.56 18.65
CA ASP A 936 4.04 28.55 19.58
C ASP A 936 3.84 29.09 21.00
N PHE A 937 4.64 30.09 21.41
CA PHE A 937 4.46 30.77 22.69
C PHE A 937 3.10 31.48 22.75
N PHE A 938 2.75 32.27 21.71
CA PHE A 938 1.46 32.96 21.66
C PHE A 938 0.30 32.01 21.42
N ASN A 939 0.49 30.96 20.62
CA ASN A 939 -0.51 29.91 20.45
C ASN A 939 -0.80 29.19 21.77
N THR A 940 0.24 28.86 22.55
CA THR A 940 0.08 28.27 23.88
C THR A 940 -0.55 29.26 24.87
N LEU A 941 -0.17 30.55 24.80
CA LEU A 941 -0.68 31.60 25.68
C LEU A 941 -2.19 31.83 25.48
N PHE A 942 -2.67 31.88 24.23
CA PHE A 942 -4.07 32.16 23.92
C PHE A 942 -4.94 30.90 23.79
N ASN A 943 -4.38 29.75 23.40
CA ASN A 943 -5.13 28.52 23.11
C ASN A 943 -4.75 27.30 23.98
N GLY A 944 -3.71 27.38 24.84
CA GLY A 944 -3.25 26.31 25.74
C GLY A 944 -4.14 26.09 26.97
N ALA A 945 -4.01 24.97 27.68
CA ALA A 945 -4.94 24.48 28.73
C ALA A 945 -4.99 25.28 30.05
N PHE A 946 -4.47 26.52 30.08
CA PHE A 946 -4.35 27.33 31.30
C PHE A 946 -5.64 28.10 31.62
N SER A 947 -5.91 28.30 32.91
CA SER A 947 -7.14 28.89 33.48
C SER A 947 -7.37 30.38 33.20
N GLU A 948 -6.62 30.98 32.27
CA GLU A 948 -6.68 32.41 31.92
C GLU A 948 -7.48 32.71 30.64
N ARG A 949 -7.99 31.67 29.95
CA ARG A 949 -8.76 31.79 28.68
C ARG A 949 -9.99 32.71 28.72
N ASN A 950 -10.45 33.11 29.92
CA ASN A 950 -11.62 33.98 30.10
C ASN A 950 -11.26 35.40 30.56
N GLN A 951 -9.99 35.80 30.57
CA GLN A 951 -9.60 37.16 30.93
C GLN A 951 -9.51 38.05 29.69
N THR A 952 -10.26 39.15 29.67
CA THR A 952 -10.21 40.16 28.60
C THR A 952 -8.92 41.00 28.63
N ILE A 953 -8.15 40.89 29.71
CA ILE A 953 -6.86 41.58 29.92
C ILE A 953 -5.83 40.56 30.40
N ILE A 954 -4.71 40.42 29.68
CA ILE A 954 -3.64 39.47 30.03
C ILE A 954 -2.35 40.26 30.36
N PRO A 955 -1.75 40.08 31.56
CA PRO A 955 -0.52 40.75 31.91
C PRO A 955 0.69 40.14 31.18
N ILE A 956 1.48 40.97 30.50
CA ILE A 956 2.76 40.57 29.88
C ILE A 956 3.91 41.17 30.69
N HIS A 957 4.78 40.29 31.21
CA HIS A 957 5.99 40.70 31.91
C HIS A 957 7.20 40.80 30.96
N LEU A 958 7.61 42.04 30.65
CA LEU A 958 8.84 42.32 29.92
C LEU A 958 10.04 42.39 30.89
N PRO A 959 11.24 41.94 30.49
CA PRO A 959 12.46 42.17 31.28
C PRO A 959 12.66 43.68 31.51
N GLU A 960 13.13 44.07 32.70
CA GLU A 960 13.28 45.50 33.07
C GLU A 960 14.20 46.28 32.13
N THR A 961 15.06 45.58 31.39
CA THR A 961 16.02 46.14 30.44
C THR A 961 15.45 46.41 29.05
N ILE A 962 14.26 45.89 28.70
CA ILE A 962 13.67 46.06 27.36
C ILE A 962 12.59 47.16 27.39
N PRO A 963 12.74 48.25 26.62
CA PRO A 963 11.72 49.30 26.50
C PRO A 963 10.39 48.76 25.96
N ILE A 964 9.28 49.25 26.50
CA ILE A 964 7.92 48.86 26.09
C ILE A 964 7.70 49.15 24.59
N GLU A 965 8.26 50.24 24.10
CA GLU A 965 8.14 50.66 22.70
C GLU A 965 8.79 49.64 21.75
N SER A 966 9.78 48.86 22.19
CA SER A 966 10.40 47.80 21.37
C SER A 966 9.47 46.59 21.26
N PHE A 967 8.69 46.27 22.30
CA PHE A 967 7.64 45.25 22.22
C PHE A 967 6.44 45.72 21.38
N ILE A 968 6.06 46.99 21.48
CA ILE A 968 5.01 47.55 20.61
C ILE A 968 5.46 47.49 19.14
N HIS A 969 6.71 47.85 18.86
CA HIS A 969 7.26 47.77 17.51
C HIS A 969 7.29 46.32 16.99
N LEU A 970 7.61 45.34 17.84
CA LEU A 970 7.48 43.92 17.50
C LEU A 970 6.05 43.56 17.06
N ILE A 971 5.04 43.98 17.82
CA ILE A 971 3.63 43.70 17.48
C ILE A 971 3.24 44.35 16.15
N TYR A 972 3.72 45.56 15.86
CA TYR A 972 3.48 46.19 14.55
C TYR A 972 4.14 45.43 13.41
N ILE A 973 5.36 44.94 13.60
CA ILE A 973 6.06 44.13 12.61
C ILE A 973 5.33 42.82 12.34
N LEU A 974 4.80 42.15 13.38
CA LEU A 974 4.01 40.93 13.21
C LEU A 974 2.67 41.20 12.52
N ARG A 975 2.07 42.37 12.77
CA ARG A 975 0.80 42.74 12.13
C ARG A 975 0.97 43.14 10.67
N ASN A 976 2.09 43.76 10.33
CA ASN A 976 2.38 44.26 9.01
C ASN A 976 3.82 43.87 8.63
N ASN A 977 3.93 42.85 7.77
CA ASN A 977 5.21 42.35 7.30
C ASN A 977 6.04 43.39 6.52
N ASP A 978 5.47 44.54 6.15
CA ASP A 978 6.20 45.64 5.51
C ASP A 978 6.63 46.74 6.50
N GLU A 979 6.34 46.60 7.79
CA GLU A 979 6.73 47.60 8.79
C GLU A 979 8.27 47.69 8.87
N PRO A 980 8.85 48.91 8.81
CA PRO A 980 10.30 49.10 8.76
C PRO A 980 10.95 48.80 10.11
N ILE A 981 12.02 48.00 10.10
CA ILE A 981 12.78 47.63 11.30
C ILE A 981 13.59 48.84 11.80
N GLN A 982 13.31 49.30 13.02
CA GLN A 982 14.06 50.39 13.63
C GLN A 982 15.42 49.91 14.15
N LEU A 983 16.50 50.41 13.54
CA LEU A 983 17.87 49.96 13.82
C LEU A 983 18.28 50.14 15.29
N ASN A 984 17.83 51.20 15.94
CA ASN A 984 18.10 51.46 17.36
C ASN A 984 17.36 50.53 18.33
N ARG A 985 16.43 49.68 17.86
CA ARG A 985 15.67 48.69 18.65
C ARG A 985 16.04 47.25 18.30
N LEU A 986 16.99 47.07 17.38
CA LEU A 986 17.29 45.80 16.77
C LEU A 986 17.68 44.71 17.80
N ILE A 987 18.51 45.08 18.79
CA ILE A 987 18.94 44.17 19.86
C ILE A 987 17.73 43.76 20.71
N ASP A 988 16.89 44.71 21.11
CA ASP A 988 15.66 44.43 21.85
C ASP A 988 14.73 43.48 21.09
N LEU A 989 14.56 43.71 19.77
CA LEU A 989 13.72 42.87 18.92
C LEU A 989 14.26 41.44 18.84
N PHE A 990 15.57 41.25 18.76
CA PHE A 990 16.17 39.91 18.83
C PHE A 990 15.90 39.23 20.18
N HIS A 991 16.02 39.96 21.29
CA HIS A 991 15.71 39.41 22.62
C HIS A 991 14.23 39.02 22.75
N LEU A 992 13.34 39.82 22.19
CA LEU A 992 11.91 39.52 22.22
C LEU A 992 11.56 38.36 21.27
N CYS A 993 12.22 38.25 20.12
CA CYS A 993 12.02 37.11 19.21
C CYS A 993 12.47 35.79 19.87
N ASP A 994 13.62 35.78 20.55
CA ASP A 994 14.11 34.62 21.29
C ASP A 994 13.16 34.26 22.46
N LYS A 995 12.75 35.27 23.26
CA LYS A 995 11.85 35.07 24.40
C LYS A 995 10.47 34.54 23.99
N TYR A 996 9.95 35.01 22.87
CA TYR A 996 8.62 34.65 22.38
C TYR A 996 8.65 33.67 21.21
N LEU A 997 9.77 32.99 20.96
CA LEU A 997 9.90 31.94 19.93
C LEU A 997 9.48 32.38 18.52
N LEU A 998 9.87 33.58 18.10
CA LEU A 998 9.56 34.15 16.78
C LEU A 998 10.72 33.90 15.79
N ASP A 999 10.87 32.64 15.37
CA ASP A 999 12.00 32.21 14.53
C ASP A 999 12.00 32.86 13.13
N TYR A 1000 10.82 33.06 12.54
CA TYR A 1000 10.69 33.73 11.23
C TYR A 1000 11.14 35.20 11.28
N LEU A 1001 10.76 35.92 12.33
CA LEU A 1001 11.14 37.33 12.44
C LEU A 1001 12.63 37.48 12.76
N SER A 1002 13.21 36.53 13.49
CA SER A 1002 14.67 36.45 13.69
C SER A 1002 15.42 36.40 12.35
N TYR A 1003 14.92 35.66 11.35
CA TYR A 1003 15.53 35.62 10.01
C TYR A 1003 15.45 36.96 9.27
N ARG A 1004 14.29 37.64 9.35
CA ARG A 1004 14.10 38.96 8.72
C ARG A 1004 14.97 40.05 9.36
N LEU A 1005 15.12 40.03 10.68
CA LEU A 1005 16.02 40.94 11.39
C LEU A 1005 17.49 40.68 11.01
N VAL A 1006 17.89 39.41 10.85
CA VAL A 1006 19.23 39.03 10.38
C VAL A 1006 19.50 39.52 8.95
N HIS A 1007 18.55 39.36 8.03
CA HIS A 1007 18.69 39.89 6.66
C HIS A 1007 18.81 41.40 6.64
N TYR A 1008 17.97 42.10 7.42
CA TYR A 1008 18.04 43.55 7.54
C TYR A 1008 19.42 44.02 8.04
N VAL A 1009 19.99 43.33 9.05
CA VAL A 1009 21.36 43.58 9.51
C VAL A 1009 22.37 43.41 8.39
N LEU A 1010 22.31 42.29 7.67
CA LEU A 1010 23.22 42.02 6.57
C LEU A 1010 23.14 43.10 5.48
N GLU A 1011 21.95 43.55 5.12
CA GLU A 1011 21.76 44.65 4.16
C GLU A 1011 22.35 45.97 4.66
N GLN A 1012 22.14 46.34 5.93
CA GLN A 1012 22.74 47.55 6.49
C GLN A 1012 24.27 47.48 6.52
N PHE A 1013 24.85 46.31 6.84
CA PHE A 1013 26.30 46.07 6.81
C PHE A 1013 26.87 46.15 5.39
N ILE A 1014 26.20 45.54 4.41
CA ILE A 1014 26.59 45.61 2.99
C ILE A 1014 26.56 47.06 2.49
N ASN A 1015 25.60 47.86 2.98
CA ASN A 1015 25.49 49.28 2.70
C ASN A 1015 26.46 50.17 3.50
N GLY A 1016 27.40 49.57 4.26
CA GLY A 1016 28.46 50.29 4.96
C GLY A 1016 28.04 50.94 6.29
N ILE A 1017 26.86 50.60 6.82
CA ILE A 1017 26.36 51.08 8.10
C ILE A 1017 26.79 50.07 9.18
N THR A 1018 27.85 50.39 9.92
CA THR A 1018 28.30 49.60 11.07
C THR A 1018 27.43 49.93 12.29
N ALA A 1019 26.43 49.09 12.57
CA ALA A 1019 25.83 49.06 13.90
C ALA A 1019 26.81 48.36 14.85
N ASP A 1020 26.98 48.88 16.07
CA ASP A 1020 27.75 48.21 17.12
C ASP A 1020 27.01 46.93 17.56
N ILE A 1021 27.21 45.85 16.82
CA ILE A 1021 26.63 44.52 17.10
C ILE A 1021 27.57 43.76 18.03
N VAL A 1022 27.81 44.33 19.20
CA VAL A 1022 28.86 43.85 20.12
C VAL A 1022 28.41 42.63 20.94
N ASP A 1023 27.11 42.28 20.97
CA ASP A 1023 26.57 41.28 21.91
C ASP A 1023 26.00 39.98 21.28
N ILE A 1024 26.16 39.77 19.96
CA ILE A 1024 25.67 38.55 19.28
C ILE A 1024 26.54 37.31 19.59
N GLU A 1025 27.79 37.51 20.00
CA GLU A 1025 28.78 36.44 20.22
C GLU A 1025 28.36 35.40 21.27
N SER A 1026 27.47 35.76 22.20
CA SER A 1026 27.01 34.87 23.26
C SER A 1026 25.86 33.93 22.86
N LYS A 1027 25.33 34.01 21.62
CA LYS A 1027 24.12 33.28 21.20
C LYS A 1027 24.31 32.38 19.96
N PRO A 1028 24.64 31.08 20.14
CA PRO A 1028 25.00 30.16 19.06
C PRO A 1028 23.92 29.94 17.99
N LYS A 1029 22.64 29.98 18.37
CA LYS A 1029 21.52 29.84 17.42
C LYS A 1029 21.41 31.04 16.49
N LEU A 1030 21.64 32.24 17.00
CA LEU A 1030 21.60 33.46 16.19
C LEU A 1030 22.79 33.53 15.24
N ILE A 1031 23.98 33.09 15.68
CA ILE A 1031 25.18 32.94 14.84
C ILE A 1031 24.94 31.96 13.70
N SER A 1032 24.32 30.80 13.97
CA SER A 1032 23.95 29.82 12.94
C SER A 1032 22.98 30.40 11.91
N SER A 1033 21.96 31.15 12.35
CA SER A 1033 21.02 31.82 11.46
C SER A 1033 21.65 32.96 10.66
N LEU A 1034 22.58 33.72 11.25
CA LEU A 1034 23.40 34.73 10.58
C LEU A 1034 24.27 34.12 9.48
N ILE A 1035 24.97 33.02 9.78
CA ILE A 1035 25.81 32.31 8.80
C ILE A 1035 24.95 31.79 7.64
N ARG A 1036 23.77 31.20 7.94
CA ARG A 1036 22.86 30.70 6.90
C ARG A 1036 22.28 31.81 6.02
N ALA A 1037 21.85 32.92 6.62
CA ALA A 1037 21.34 34.07 5.89
C ALA A 1037 22.45 34.72 5.04
N PHE A 1038 23.67 34.80 5.56
CA PHE A 1038 24.84 35.34 4.86
C PHE A 1038 25.21 34.50 3.63
N PHE A 1039 25.26 33.17 3.77
CA PHE A 1039 25.51 32.27 2.63
C PHE A 1039 24.35 32.26 1.63
N SER A 1040 23.10 32.33 2.10
CA SER A 1040 21.95 32.47 1.22
C SER A 1040 22.03 33.76 0.41
N HIS A 1041 22.42 34.87 1.03
CA HIS A 1041 22.63 36.14 0.33
C HIS A 1041 23.77 36.06 -0.69
N LEU A 1042 24.92 35.45 -0.35
CA LEU A 1042 26.04 35.21 -1.28
C LEU A 1042 25.66 34.35 -2.49
N LEU A 1043 24.77 33.36 -2.30
CA LEU A 1043 24.33 32.45 -3.36
C LEU A 1043 23.24 33.06 -4.25
N THR A 1044 22.51 34.06 -3.76
CA THR A 1044 21.32 34.62 -4.44
C THR A 1044 21.52 36.02 -5.00
N SER A 1045 22.51 36.77 -4.51
CA SER A 1045 22.83 38.09 -5.03
C SER A 1045 23.89 38.01 -6.15
N ASN A 1046 23.59 38.57 -7.32
CA ASN A 1046 24.53 38.76 -8.44
C ASN A 1046 25.62 39.83 -8.14
N THR A 1047 25.83 40.17 -6.87
CA THR A 1047 26.79 41.18 -6.45
C THR A 1047 28.17 40.55 -6.43
N ASN A 1048 29.04 41.01 -7.34
CA ASN A 1048 30.47 40.72 -7.31
C ASN A 1048 31.09 41.33 -6.05
N ILE A 1049 31.02 40.61 -4.92
CA ILE A 1049 31.76 40.97 -3.72
C ILE A 1049 33.24 40.75 -4.05
N SER A 1050 34.01 41.84 -4.15
CA SER A 1050 35.44 41.74 -4.39
C SER A 1050 36.13 41.00 -3.23
N SER A 1051 37.21 40.28 -3.53
CA SER A 1051 38.00 39.57 -2.52
C SER A 1051 38.50 40.49 -1.40
N GLU A 1052 38.67 41.79 -1.69
CA GLU A 1052 39.04 42.81 -0.71
C GLU A 1052 37.90 43.14 0.27
N THR A 1053 36.65 43.23 -0.22
CA THR A 1053 35.46 43.44 0.63
C THR A 1053 35.19 42.21 1.49
N PHE A 1054 35.31 41.01 0.91
CA PHE A 1054 35.18 39.74 1.63
C PHE A 1054 36.24 39.57 2.72
N SER A 1055 37.48 39.96 2.43
CA SER A 1055 38.58 39.94 3.39
C SER A 1055 38.38 40.93 4.54
N LYS A 1056 37.93 42.16 4.26
CA LYS A 1056 37.57 43.15 5.31
C LYS A 1056 36.43 42.65 6.20
N LEU A 1057 35.47 41.92 5.63
CA LEU A 1057 34.36 41.32 6.36
C LEU A 1057 34.87 40.25 7.34
N LEU A 1058 35.74 39.35 6.88
CA LEU A 1058 36.31 38.29 7.72
C LEU A 1058 37.24 38.81 8.83
N ILE A 1059 38.00 39.88 8.57
CA ILE A 1059 38.96 40.48 9.51
C ILE A 1059 38.26 41.04 10.76
N ASN A 1060 36.99 41.44 10.66
CA ASN A 1060 36.24 42.00 11.79
C ASN A 1060 35.58 40.94 12.69
N TYR A 1061 35.61 39.66 12.32
CA TYR A 1061 35.10 38.58 13.16
C TYR A 1061 36.20 37.97 14.06
N PRO A 1062 35.85 37.49 15.27
CA PRO A 1062 36.76 36.74 16.13
C PRO A 1062 37.33 35.50 15.42
N ASP A 1063 38.57 35.14 15.76
CA ASP A 1063 39.34 34.10 15.05
C ASP A 1063 38.65 32.73 15.03
N GLU A 1064 37.85 32.40 16.04
CA GLU A 1064 37.11 31.15 16.15
C GLU A 1064 35.99 31.04 15.12
N LEU A 1065 35.26 32.14 14.89
CA LEU A 1065 34.19 32.20 13.89
C LEU A 1065 34.78 32.22 12.47
N ARG A 1066 35.89 32.93 12.28
CA ARG A 1066 36.65 32.93 11.03
C ARG A 1066 37.13 31.52 10.67
N THR A 1067 37.61 30.77 11.65
CA THR A 1067 38.07 29.38 11.48
C THR A 1067 36.93 28.44 11.12
N LEU A 1068 35.75 28.62 11.71
CA LEU A 1068 34.57 27.81 11.40
C LEU A 1068 34.08 28.04 9.97
N ILE A 1069 34.04 29.31 9.52
CA ILE A 1069 33.65 29.69 8.17
C ILE A 1069 34.67 29.15 7.14
N ILE A 1070 35.97 29.26 7.42
CA ILE A 1070 37.03 28.71 6.55
C ILE A 1070 36.98 27.18 6.48
N SER A 1071 36.75 26.50 7.60
CA SER A 1071 36.63 25.04 7.66
C SER A 1071 35.43 24.54 6.84
N PHE A 1072 34.30 25.24 6.96
CA PHE A 1072 33.09 24.95 6.19
C PHE A 1072 33.29 25.16 4.68
N LEU A 1073 33.96 26.25 4.28
CA LEU A 1073 34.31 26.53 2.87
C LEU A 1073 35.26 25.46 2.30
N LYS A 1074 36.29 25.05 3.05
CA LYS A 1074 37.22 23.99 2.64
C LYS A 1074 36.54 22.64 2.43
N HIS A 1075 35.50 22.34 3.19
CA HIS A 1075 34.82 21.04 3.13
C HIS A 1075 33.84 20.91 1.96
N LYS A 1076 33.30 22.03 1.45
CA LYS A 1076 32.28 22.06 0.39
C LYS A 1076 32.81 22.47 -0.98
N CYS A 1077 33.86 23.30 -1.05
CA CYS A 1077 34.39 23.83 -2.32
C CYS A 1077 35.44 22.94 -3.01
N TRP A 1078 35.69 21.73 -2.51
CA TRP A 1078 36.67 20.79 -3.09
C TRP A 1078 36.19 20.07 -4.37
N PHE A 1079 34.96 20.36 -4.83
CA PHE A 1079 34.31 19.61 -5.91
C PHE A 1079 34.05 20.41 -7.20
N HIS A 1080 34.45 21.68 -7.28
CA HIS A 1080 34.29 22.47 -8.51
C HIS A 1080 35.45 23.46 -8.73
N ASP A 1081 36.14 23.32 -9.86
CA ASP A 1081 37.31 24.12 -10.26
C ASP A 1081 37.01 25.63 -10.40
N GLU A 1082 35.74 26.01 -10.55
CA GLU A 1082 35.29 27.40 -10.70
C GLU A 1082 35.48 28.27 -9.45
N TYR A 1083 35.66 27.65 -8.27
CA TYR A 1083 35.79 28.36 -6.99
C TYR A 1083 37.24 28.48 -6.48
N SER A 1084 38.21 28.00 -7.26
CA SER A 1084 39.63 28.07 -6.92
C SER A 1084 40.15 29.50 -6.59
N PRO A 1085 39.65 30.60 -7.19
CA PRO A 1085 40.11 31.96 -6.87
C PRO A 1085 39.61 32.54 -5.53
N PHE A 1086 38.50 32.04 -4.97
CA PHE A 1086 37.99 32.48 -3.65
C PHE A 1086 38.66 31.72 -2.49
N LEU A 1087 39.17 30.52 -2.80
CA LEU A 1087 39.91 29.65 -1.88
C LEU A 1087 41.39 30.03 -1.76
N SER A 1088 41.98 30.61 -2.81
CA SER A 1088 43.33 31.18 -2.81
C SER A 1088 43.35 32.55 -2.14
#